data_AF-A0A422QPN9-F1
#
_entry.id   AF-A0A422QPN9-F1
#
_cell.length_a   1.000
_cell.length_b   1.000
_cell.length_c   1.000
_cell.angle_alpha   90.00
_cell.angle_beta   90.00
_cell.angle_gamma   90.00
#
_symmetry.space_group_name_H-M   'P 1'
#
loop_
_entity.id
_entity.type
_entity.pdbx_description
1 polymer ?
#
loop_
_entity_poly.entity_id
_entity_poly.type
_entity_poly.pdbx_seq_one_letter_code
_entity_poly.pdbx_strand_id
1 'polypeptide(L)'
;MQLKGGSMVNDAPELEREADLMGEKAATGTFLHDGRAHQLRRQGYAIDAGPRMLAQRVKVAGAGIVQRVTAQILEGTEEGVIDGIAIVGRPPHIFGGTMGDHSSAFVTTVAGLQAQLKETNIDQAAVILYRLSQNLDNVPGVLLIDSAPQAHRDRWHAARAEMETIWGFLMPRMMSRLHGGGPAYDQHDAAHIQRFAEAFLEARELVPLSTINTKAINAPLAGKGKGESARALVHANAGQAIPLDTLVNTVVGLFDARSAAVVCSITDQAMMDKVAPGMRVAVSAEQRALAMIKQHLWTIDMMYPSAAEQVRPGYDGIITTLLQNVTQKMDENAEVQRDGVKVPGKRGGNNGESGQRYLASSISLHDDGRIRDVSIEGRTTSPFSGTMGAHTTAWTVLIDRMRNQLESSPLAEAAQSLLEISEQAQEHLYAASEKFQADTKQLVKLSSALSALGAAEKKLKRIVAMNAGKQVDRPIGPFQQLLTIQEAINCVLDLQNLTPGATLYVGNTNGAREGHYRGILLKHVKDGVGTKVEVRAAVLGLMDLKGLDQHRATIGQSIRAEMKDPQRQEAESGYYQDLLMLGTRPTPGAAGAELQLLEHHLEMVEEAYPGAVAYAGIDINDDTAVNLIIEAAAYAADEGFELDED
;
A
#
# COMPACT_ATOMS: atom_id res chain seq x y z
N MET A 1 -15.12 -11.00 -24.17
CA MET A 1 -15.28 -12.10 -23.19
C MET A 1 -16.62 -11.92 -22.50
N GLN A 2 -17.43 -12.98 -22.34
CA GLN A 2 -18.76 -12.93 -21.73
C GLN A 2 -18.71 -13.68 -20.40
N LEU A 3 -18.95 -12.98 -19.28
CA LEU A 3 -18.89 -13.55 -17.93
C LEU A 3 -20.31 -13.79 -17.38
N LYS A 4 -20.53 -14.99 -16.86
CA LYS A 4 -21.74 -15.45 -16.18
C LYS A 4 -21.40 -15.56 -14.69
N GLY A 5 -21.89 -14.65 -13.84
CA GLY A 5 -21.62 -14.72 -12.39
C GLY A 5 -21.77 -13.44 -11.55
N GLY A 6 -21.89 -12.26 -12.17
CA GLY A 6 -22.59 -11.09 -11.60
C GLY A 6 -22.21 -10.57 -10.19
N SER A 7 -21.03 -10.85 -9.65
CA SER A 7 -20.57 -10.25 -8.38
C SER A 7 -19.10 -9.84 -8.46
N MET A 8 -18.83 -8.56 -8.19
CA MET A 8 -17.48 -8.01 -8.04
C MET A 8 -17.04 -8.11 -6.58
N VAL A 9 -15.79 -8.56 -6.36
CA VAL A 9 -15.20 -8.93 -5.07
C VAL A 9 -14.81 -7.71 -4.18
N ASN A 10 -15.17 -6.49 -4.57
CA ASN A 10 -14.39 -5.30 -4.25
C ASN A 10 -15.00 -4.31 -3.23
N ASP A 11 -15.62 -4.74 -2.13
CA ASP A 11 -16.30 -3.79 -1.20
C ASP A 11 -16.41 -4.31 0.25
N ALA A 12 -15.33 -4.28 1.06
CA ALA A 12 -15.40 -4.65 2.49
C ALA A 12 -14.81 -3.58 3.45
N PRO A 13 -15.65 -2.94 4.29
CA PRO A 13 -15.34 -2.01 5.39
C PRO A 13 -14.26 -2.32 6.42
N GLU A 14 -14.11 -3.59 6.75
CA GLU A 14 -13.39 -4.04 7.94
C GLU A 14 -11.88 -4.04 7.71
N LEU A 15 -11.52 -3.96 6.42
CA LEU A 15 -10.18 -4.01 5.84
C LEU A 15 -9.35 -2.73 6.06
N GLU A 16 -10.02 -1.60 6.23
CA GLU A 16 -9.40 -0.28 6.40
C GLU A 16 -8.93 -0.05 7.85
N ARG A 17 -9.67 -0.58 8.84
CA ARG A 17 -9.37 -0.40 10.28
C ARG A 17 -8.08 -1.08 10.73
N GLU A 18 -7.72 -2.20 10.12
CA GLU A 18 -6.54 -2.96 10.51
C GLU A 18 -5.24 -2.35 9.96
N ALA A 19 -5.32 -1.66 8.81
CA ALA A 19 -4.20 -0.91 8.24
C ALA A 19 -3.77 0.26 9.14
N ASP A 20 -4.73 0.98 9.73
CA ASP A 20 -4.46 2.10 10.65
C ASP A 20 -3.81 1.64 11.96
N LEU A 21 -4.25 0.51 12.51
CA LEU A 21 -3.72 -0.06 13.75
C LEU A 21 -2.27 -0.57 13.60
N MET A 22 -1.92 -1.09 12.42
CA MET A 22 -0.56 -1.55 12.12
C MET A 22 0.38 -0.37 11.82
N GLY A 23 -0.10 0.68 11.14
CA GLY A 23 0.65 1.92 10.94
C GLY A 23 0.99 2.63 12.26
N GLU A 24 0.05 2.63 13.20
CA GLU A 24 0.25 3.15 14.56
C GLU A 24 1.35 2.38 15.32
N LYS A 25 1.34 1.04 15.30
CA LYS A 25 2.35 0.21 15.98
C LYS A 25 3.76 0.39 15.41
N ALA A 26 3.87 0.60 14.10
CA ALA A 26 5.14 0.89 13.44
C ALA A 26 5.65 2.31 13.80
N ALA A 27 4.75 3.29 13.94
CA ALA A 27 5.10 4.68 14.20
C ALA A 27 5.45 4.99 15.67
N THR A 28 4.84 4.30 16.65
CA THR A 28 5.01 4.65 18.08
C THR A 28 6.24 4.05 18.75
N GLY A 29 6.99 3.15 18.11
CA GLY A 29 8.22 2.57 18.67
C GLY A 29 8.04 1.91 20.04
N THR A 30 6.80 1.52 20.41
CA THR A 30 6.39 1.06 21.75
C THR A 30 6.93 -0.32 22.14
N PHE A 31 7.94 -0.82 21.43
CA PHE A 31 8.60 -2.09 21.72
C PHE A 31 9.59 -2.02 22.89
N LEU A 32 9.83 -0.84 23.50
CA LEU A 32 10.99 -0.65 24.38
C LEU A 32 10.73 -0.53 25.89
N HIS A 33 9.50 -0.56 26.43
CA HIS A 33 9.32 -0.16 27.84
C HIS A 33 8.70 -1.10 28.87
N ASP A 34 8.07 -2.24 28.53
CA ASP A 34 7.36 -3.00 29.59
C ASP A 34 8.00 -4.33 30.06
N GLY A 35 9.07 -4.83 29.43
CA GLY A 35 9.69 -6.10 29.84
C GLY A 35 10.92 -5.99 30.76
N ARG A 36 11.86 -5.09 30.43
CA ARG A 36 13.25 -5.17 30.92
C ARG A 36 13.45 -4.65 32.34
N ALA A 37 12.68 -3.65 32.77
CA ALA A 37 12.82 -3.05 34.11
C ALA A 37 12.33 -3.98 35.24
N HIS A 38 11.39 -4.89 34.95
CA HIS A 38 10.84 -5.80 35.94
C HIS A 38 11.67 -7.09 36.09
N GLN A 39 12.43 -7.46 35.05
CA GLN A 39 13.29 -8.64 35.02
C GLN A 39 14.66 -8.37 35.68
N LEU A 40 15.25 -7.19 35.46
CA LEU A 40 16.52 -6.80 36.08
C LEU A 40 16.41 -6.60 37.61
N ARG A 41 15.23 -6.20 38.12
CA ARG A 41 14.97 -6.15 39.57
C ARG A 41 14.84 -7.52 40.23
N ARG A 42 14.49 -8.58 39.48
CA ARG A 42 14.39 -9.96 40.01
C ARG A 42 15.74 -10.67 40.08
N GLN A 43 16.75 -10.20 39.36
CA GLN A 43 18.07 -10.86 39.28
C GLN A 43 19.11 -10.26 40.24
N GLY A 44 18.73 -9.37 41.17
CA GLY A 44 19.61 -8.94 42.25
C GLY A 44 20.77 -8.02 41.86
N TYR A 45 20.79 -7.49 40.64
CA TYR A 45 21.80 -6.51 40.22
C TYR A 45 21.50 -5.14 40.85
N ALA A 46 22.29 -4.79 41.86
CA ALA A 46 22.35 -3.44 42.39
C ALA A 46 23.01 -2.53 41.35
N ILE A 47 22.22 -1.68 40.70
CA ILE A 47 22.76 -0.59 39.87
C ILE A 47 23.02 0.58 40.80
N ASP A 48 24.26 0.68 41.24
CA ASP A 48 24.78 1.84 41.95
C ASP A 48 24.94 2.99 40.95
N ALA A 49 24.31 4.13 41.24
CA ALA A 49 24.23 5.26 40.34
C ALA A 49 25.49 6.13 40.45
N GLY A 50 26.23 6.26 39.33
CA GLY A 50 27.31 7.24 39.15
C GLY A 50 27.15 7.96 37.80
N PRO A 51 26.99 9.30 37.76
CA PRO A 51 26.52 10.03 36.59
C PRO A 51 27.65 10.57 35.70
N ARG A 52 27.33 10.73 34.40
CA ARG A 52 28.08 11.48 33.36
C ARG A 52 29.32 10.78 32.80
N MET A 53 29.17 10.20 31.61
CA MET A 53 29.77 10.65 30.35
C MET A 53 29.50 9.59 29.27
N LEU A 54 29.39 10.03 28.01
CA LEU A 54 29.22 9.19 26.79
C LEU A 54 27.82 8.58 26.56
N ALA A 55 26.83 9.46 26.39
CA ALA A 55 25.69 9.16 25.53
C ALA A 55 25.50 10.32 24.54
N GLN A 56 26.50 10.54 23.69
CA GLN A 56 26.28 11.24 22.42
C GLN A 56 25.51 10.26 21.52
N ARG A 57 24.21 10.11 21.83
CA ARG A 57 23.26 9.40 20.97
C ARG A 57 23.20 10.15 19.66
N VAL A 58 23.91 9.65 18.65
CA VAL A 58 23.60 9.92 17.26
C VAL A 58 22.14 9.48 17.10
N LYS A 59 21.22 10.45 17.04
CA LYS A 59 19.87 10.21 16.54
C LYS A 59 20.05 9.77 15.10
N VAL A 60 20.11 8.46 14.90
CA VAL A 60 20.02 7.86 13.56
C VAL A 60 18.65 8.27 13.05
N ALA A 61 18.63 9.23 12.13
CA ALA A 61 17.45 9.54 11.34
C ALA A 61 17.14 8.28 10.52
N GLY A 62 16.22 7.45 11.03
CA GLY A 62 15.68 6.33 10.30
C GLY A 62 14.87 6.86 9.14
N ALA A 63 15.17 6.41 7.92
CA ALA A 63 14.27 6.59 6.79
C ALA A 63 13.00 5.77 7.10
N GLY A 64 12.02 6.43 7.73
CA GLY A 64 10.73 5.81 8.03
C GLY A 64 10.06 5.33 6.74
N ILE A 65 9.25 4.27 6.84
CA ILE A 65 8.38 3.84 5.74
C ILE A 65 7.54 5.06 5.33
N VAL A 66 7.80 5.59 4.14
CA VAL A 66 7.06 6.75 3.61
C VAL A 66 5.82 6.20 2.94
N GLN A 67 4.69 6.28 3.63
CA GLN A 67 3.39 6.01 3.01
C GLN A 67 3.16 7.04 1.89
N ARG A 68 2.98 6.58 0.65
CA ARG A 68 2.66 7.44 -0.50
C ARG A 68 1.33 7.02 -1.11
N VAL A 69 0.68 7.97 -1.77
CA VAL A 69 -0.39 7.67 -2.73
C VAL A 69 0.27 7.42 -4.07
N THR A 70 -0.16 6.37 -4.78
CA THR A 70 0.28 6.05 -6.13
C THR A 70 -0.95 5.83 -7.00
N ALA A 71 -0.98 6.46 -8.18
CA ALA A 71 -2.06 6.30 -9.15
C ALA A 71 -1.53 5.62 -10.42
N GLN A 72 -2.30 4.67 -10.95
CA GLN A 72 -1.98 3.92 -12.15
C GLN A 72 -3.15 3.94 -13.13
N ILE A 73 -2.94 4.53 -14.31
CA ILE A 73 -3.93 4.48 -15.39
C ILE A 73 -4.01 3.05 -15.93
N LEU A 74 -5.23 2.56 -16.08
CA LEU A 74 -5.55 1.33 -16.80
C LEU A 74 -5.98 1.74 -18.21
N GLU A 75 -5.28 1.24 -19.22
CA GLU A 75 -5.54 1.61 -20.61
C GLU A 75 -6.79 0.97 -21.18
N GLY A 76 -7.56 1.77 -21.92
CA GLY A 76 -8.69 1.32 -22.71
C GLY A 76 -8.28 0.63 -24.00
N THR A 77 -9.25 0.08 -24.70
CA THR A 77 -9.01 -0.54 -26.01
C THR A 77 -8.67 0.47 -27.11
N GLU A 78 -9.00 1.74 -26.89
CA GLU A 78 -8.72 2.85 -27.80
C GLU A 78 -7.54 3.67 -27.28
N GLU A 79 -6.65 4.10 -28.18
CA GLU A 79 -5.45 4.84 -27.83
C GLU A 79 -5.80 6.13 -27.07
N GLY A 80 -5.18 6.30 -25.90
CA GLY A 80 -5.38 7.46 -25.04
C GLY A 80 -6.71 7.50 -24.29
N VAL A 81 -7.51 6.43 -24.33
CA VAL A 81 -8.68 6.26 -23.46
C VAL A 81 -8.27 5.54 -22.18
N ILE A 82 -8.77 6.03 -21.05
CA ILE A 82 -8.57 5.48 -19.71
C ILE A 82 -9.74 4.53 -19.41
N ASP A 83 -9.49 3.23 -19.29
CA ASP A 83 -10.51 2.26 -18.82
C ASP A 83 -10.80 2.44 -17.33
N GLY A 84 -9.78 2.85 -16.58
CA GLY A 84 -9.89 3.15 -15.16
C GLY A 84 -8.59 3.67 -14.58
N ILE A 85 -8.58 3.93 -13.28
CA ILE A 85 -7.38 4.31 -12.54
C ILE A 85 -7.31 3.50 -11.24
N ALA A 86 -6.23 2.77 -11.04
CA ALA A 86 -5.92 2.11 -9.78
C ALA A 86 -5.21 3.11 -8.87
N ILE A 87 -5.74 3.33 -7.66
CA ILE A 87 -5.14 4.25 -6.70
C ILE A 87 -4.86 3.44 -5.43
N VAL A 88 -3.59 3.40 -5.04
CA VAL A 88 -3.12 2.63 -3.88
C VAL A 88 -2.40 3.55 -2.91
N GLY A 89 -2.54 3.24 -1.62
CA GLY A 89 -1.94 4.00 -0.54
C GLY A 89 -2.74 5.24 -0.16
N ARG A 90 -2.11 6.11 0.62
CA ARG A 90 -2.67 7.40 1.06
C ARG A 90 -1.55 8.41 1.17
N PRO A 91 -1.86 9.72 1.12
CA PRO A 91 -0.87 10.74 1.39
C PRO A 91 -0.24 10.56 2.78
N PRO A 92 1.03 10.96 2.96
CA PRO A 92 1.72 10.84 4.25
C PRO A 92 0.92 11.52 5.37
N HIS A 93 0.80 10.84 6.53
CA HIS A 93 0.01 11.31 7.65
C HIS A 93 0.32 12.78 8.01
N ILE A 94 -0.73 13.55 8.24
CA ILE A 94 -0.61 14.91 8.78
C ILE A 94 -0.28 14.85 10.28
N PHE A 95 -0.75 13.80 10.95
CA PHE A 95 -0.55 13.57 12.37
C PHE A 95 0.32 12.34 12.56
N GLY A 96 1.49 12.49 13.19
CA GLY A 96 2.61 11.53 13.18
C GLY A 96 2.37 10.13 13.78
N GLY A 97 1.15 9.62 13.85
CA GLY A 97 0.87 8.24 14.23
C GLY A 97 -0.54 7.73 13.98
N THR A 98 -1.39 8.43 13.21
CA THR A 98 -2.69 7.95 12.71
C THR A 98 -3.07 8.65 11.41
N MET A 99 -3.86 8.01 10.55
CA MET A 99 -4.46 8.64 9.37
C MET A 99 -5.36 9.84 9.71
N GLY A 100 -5.83 9.91 10.96
CA GLY A 100 -6.93 10.80 11.33
C GLY A 100 -8.26 10.25 10.82
N ASP A 101 -9.34 10.64 11.47
CA ASP A 101 -10.69 10.38 10.98
C ASP A 101 -11.09 11.50 10.02
N HIS A 102 -11.80 11.18 8.94
CA HIS A 102 -12.12 12.17 7.93
C HIS A 102 -13.52 12.76 8.09
N SER A 103 -13.70 14.06 7.82
CA SER A 103 -15.07 14.62 7.70
C SER A 103 -15.85 13.98 6.53
N SER A 104 -15.12 13.58 5.49
CA SER A 104 -15.59 12.76 4.38
C SER A 104 -14.59 11.66 4.15
N ALA A 105 -14.99 10.40 4.25
CA ALA A 105 -14.07 9.27 4.15
C ALA A 105 -13.17 9.38 2.91
N PHE A 106 -11.84 9.21 3.06
CA PHE A 106 -10.87 9.32 1.95
C PHE A 106 -11.23 8.42 0.76
N VAL A 107 -11.77 7.23 1.04
CA VAL A 107 -12.28 6.28 0.03
C VAL A 107 -13.35 6.90 -0.88
N THR A 108 -14.14 7.85 -0.38
CA THR A 108 -15.12 8.62 -1.16
C THR A 108 -14.42 9.48 -2.22
N THR A 109 -13.31 10.13 -1.86
CA THR A 109 -12.53 10.94 -2.81
C THR A 109 -11.90 10.05 -3.87
N VAL A 110 -11.31 8.91 -3.45
CA VAL A 110 -10.69 7.95 -4.37
C VAL A 110 -11.72 7.36 -5.34
N ALA A 111 -12.83 6.83 -4.84
CA ALA A 111 -13.88 6.23 -5.66
C ALA A 111 -14.53 7.25 -6.59
N GLY A 112 -14.71 8.49 -6.14
CA GLY A 112 -15.21 9.59 -6.97
C GLY A 112 -14.27 9.96 -8.11
N LEU A 113 -12.97 10.07 -7.81
CA LEU A 113 -11.95 10.32 -8.82
C LEU A 113 -11.88 9.18 -9.85
N GLN A 114 -11.92 7.92 -9.39
CA GLN A 114 -11.98 6.76 -10.26
C GLN A 114 -13.20 6.79 -11.19
N ALA A 115 -14.37 7.11 -10.65
CA ALA A 115 -15.61 7.19 -11.41
C ALA A 115 -15.59 8.31 -12.46
N GLN A 116 -14.93 9.44 -12.17
CA GLN A 116 -14.85 10.57 -13.11
C GLN A 116 -13.82 10.35 -14.22
N LEU A 117 -12.72 9.65 -13.95
CA LEU A 117 -11.67 9.41 -14.95
C LEU A 117 -11.93 8.18 -15.83
N LYS A 118 -12.84 7.29 -15.39
CA LYS A 118 -13.23 6.12 -16.16
C LYS A 118 -13.83 6.51 -17.52
N GLU A 119 -13.40 5.80 -18.57
CA GLU A 119 -13.86 5.95 -19.95
C GLU A 119 -13.63 7.36 -20.52
N THR A 120 -12.67 8.11 -19.97
CA THR A 120 -12.25 9.42 -20.47
C THR A 120 -10.96 9.31 -21.26
N ASN A 121 -10.75 10.17 -22.25
CA ASN A 121 -9.42 10.31 -22.85
C ASN A 121 -8.48 11.16 -21.99
N ILE A 122 -7.17 11.11 -22.27
CA ILE A 122 -6.16 11.86 -21.51
C ILE A 122 -6.45 13.37 -21.43
N ASP A 123 -6.92 14.00 -22.52
CA ASP A 123 -7.25 15.43 -22.53
C ASP A 123 -8.47 15.73 -21.64
N GLN A 124 -9.51 14.89 -21.70
CA GLN A 124 -10.68 14.98 -20.81
C GLN A 124 -10.30 14.78 -19.35
N ALA A 125 -9.46 13.78 -19.06
CA ALA A 125 -8.93 13.52 -17.72
C ALA A 125 -8.15 14.72 -17.17
N ALA A 126 -7.32 15.37 -18.01
CA ALA A 126 -6.60 16.59 -17.63
C ALA A 126 -7.57 17.72 -17.24
N VAL A 127 -8.60 17.95 -18.05
CA VAL A 127 -9.62 18.97 -17.78
C VAL A 127 -10.41 18.68 -16.51
N ILE A 128 -10.75 17.41 -16.26
CA ILE A 128 -11.41 16.97 -15.03
C ILE A 128 -10.52 17.26 -13.82
N LEU A 129 -9.27 16.80 -13.82
CA LEU A 129 -8.31 17.02 -12.73
C LEU A 129 -8.04 18.51 -12.48
N TYR A 130 -7.93 19.31 -13.54
CA TYR A 130 -7.82 20.76 -13.40
C TYR A 130 -9.08 21.37 -12.77
N ARG A 131 -10.28 20.99 -13.21
CA ARG A 131 -11.52 21.48 -12.60
C ARG A 131 -11.60 21.08 -11.12
N LEU A 132 -11.25 19.84 -10.79
CA LEU A 132 -11.19 19.36 -9.42
C LEU A 132 -10.20 20.19 -8.59
N SER A 133 -9.02 20.51 -9.13
CA SER A 133 -8.04 21.35 -8.45
C SER A 133 -8.56 22.77 -8.22
N GLN A 134 -9.22 23.40 -9.20
CA GLN A 134 -9.86 24.71 -9.01
C GLN A 134 -10.98 24.66 -7.96
N ASN A 135 -11.73 23.55 -7.90
CA ASN A 135 -12.80 23.39 -6.93
C ASN A 135 -12.29 23.24 -5.49
N LEU A 136 -11.02 22.86 -5.28
CA LEU A 136 -10.44 22.83 -3.93
C LEU A 136 -10.53 24.20 -3.26
N ASP A 137 -10.38 25.29 -4.02
CA ASP A 137 -10.39 26.66 -3.48
C ASP A 137 -11.76 27.05 -2.88
N ASN A 138 -12.82 26.31 -3.22
CA ASN A 138 -14.16 26.50 -2.67
C ASN A 138 -14.45 25.65 -1.43
N VAL A 139 -13.56 24.72 -1.08
CA VAL A 139 -13.74 23.85 0.09
C VAL A 139 -13.50 24.67 1.36
N PRO A 140 -14.46 24.72 2.33
CA PRO A 140 -14.37 25.57 3.50
C PRO A 140 -13.05 25.49 4.29
N GLY A 141 -12.46 24.30 4.39
CA GLY A 141 -11.19 24.09 5.07
C GLY A 141 -10.00 24.81 4.45
N VAL A 142 -10.02 25.15 3.15
CA VAL A 142 -8.92 25.87 2.49
C VAL A 142 -8.70 27.24 3.11
N LEU A 143 -9.75 27.91 3.58
CA LEU A 143 -9.67 29.19 4.30
C LEU A 143 -8.89 29.09 5.62
N LEU A 144 -8.63 27.89 6.12
CA LEU A 144 -7.91 27.63 7.36
C LEU A 144 -6.45 27.24 7.13
N ILE A 145 -6.01 27.06 5.88
CA ILE A 145 -4.66 26.59 5.54
C ILE A 145 -3.60 27.53 6.08
N ASP A 146 -3.78 28.85 5.92
CA ASP A 146 -2.83 29.84 6.44
C ASP A 146 -2.67 29.78 7.97
N SER A 147 -3.65 29.22 8.68
CA SER A 147 -3.58 29.00 10.13
C SER A 147 -3.06 27.62 10.53
N ALA A 148 -2.80 26.71 9.58
CA ALA A 148 -2.25 25.39 9.85
C ALA A 148 -0.73 25.44 10.17
N PRO A 149 -0.13 24.38 10.73
CA PRO A 149 1.31 24.31 10.96
C PRO A 149 2.12 24.55 9.67
N GLN A 150 3.29 25.18 9.77
CA GLN A 150 4.11 25.53 8.59
C GLN A 150 4.38 24.33 7.67
N ALA A 151 4.78 23.19 8.22
CA ALA A 151 5.04 21.97 7.43
C ALA A 151 3.80 21.48 6.67
N HIS A 152 2.60 21.71 7.22
CA HIS A 152 1.34 21.39 6.55
C HIS A 152 1.11 22.34 5.38
N ARG A 153 1.24 23.65 5.61
CA ARG A 153 1.13 24.67 4.55
C ARG A 153 2.10 24.41 3.41
N ASP A 154 3.36 24.15 3.73
CA ASP A 154 4.41 23.90 2.74
C ASP A 154 4.06 22.71 1.85
N ARG A 155 3.58 21.60 2.45
CA ARG A 155 3.13 20.43 1.69
C ARG A 155 1.93 20.73 0.81
N TRP A 156 0.95 21.48 1.32
CA TRP A 156 -0.24 21.83 0.53
C TRP A 156 0.13 22.72 -0.66
N HIS A 157 0.97 23.74 -0.45
CA HIS A 157 1.46 24.60 -1.51
C HIS A 157 2.33 23.83 -2.52
N ALA A 158 3.16 22.89 -2.06
CA ALA A 158 3.94 22.03 -2.96
C ALA A 158 3.04 21.17 -3.85
N ALA A 159 2.01 20.54 -3.28
CA ALA A 159 1.03 19.76 -4.05
C ALA A 159 0.23 20.64 -5.04
N ARG A 160 -0.14 21.87 -4.65
CA ARG A 160 -0.76 22.86 -5.56
C ARG A 160 0.16 23.27 -6.71
N ALA A 161 1.41 23.61 -6.41
CA ALA A 161 2.40 24.00 -7.41
C ALA A 161 2.70 22.86 -8.39
N GLU A 162 2.73 21.61 -7.91
CA GLU A 162 2.86 20.41 -8.73
C GLU A 162 1.69 20.29 -9.72
N MET A 163 0.44 20.43 -9.25
CA MET A 163 -0.75 20.42 -10.13
C MET A 163 -0.72 21.53 -11.19
N GLU A 164 -0.32 22.74 -10.81
CA GLU A 164 -0.19 23.88 -11.73
C GLU A 164 0.91 23.64 -12.78
N THR A 165 2.05 23.08 -12.36
CA THR A 165 3.16 22.71 -13.25
C THR A 165 2.71 21.67 -14.27
N ILE A 166 2.01 20.62 -13.81
CA ILE A 166 1.49 19.58 -14.68
C ILE A 166 0.44 20.13 -15.65
N TRP A 167 -0.46 20.99 -15.19
CA TRP A 167 -1.43 21.64 -16.06
C TRP A 167 -0.76 22.52 -17.12
N GLY A 168 0.28 23.28 -16.74
CA GLY A 168 1.09 24.07 -17.66
C GLY A 168 1.77 23.24 -18.76
N PHE A 169 2.07 21.97 -18.47
CA PHE A 169 2.58 21.00 -19.45
C PHE A 169 1.46 20.43 -20.35
N LEU A 170 0.36 19.97 -19.77
CA LEU A 170 -0.73 19.29 -20.49
C LEU A 170 -1.53 20.24 -21.39
N MET A 171 -1.79 21.47 -20.92
CA MET A 171 -2.68 22.41 -21.60
C MET A 171 -2.22 22.79 -23.02
N PRO A 172 -0.94 23.18 -23.27
CA PRO A 172 -0.49 23.50 -24.63
C PRO A 172 -0.58 22.31 -25.58
N ARG A 173 -0.31 21.09 -25.10
CA ARG A 173 -0.36 19.86 -25.90
C ARG A 173 -1.79 19.51 -26.28
N MET A 174 -2.71 19.57 -25.31
CA MET A 174 -4.16 19.43 -25.55
C MET A 174 -4.66 20.47 -26.57
N MET A 175 -4.28 21.74 -26.43
CA MET A 175 -4.66 22.77 -27.41
C MET A 175 -4.12 22.46 -28.79
N SER A 176 -2.88 22.02 -28.91
CA SER A 176 -2.31 21.63 -30.19
C SER A 176 -3.10 20.49 -30.84
N ARG A 177 -3.48 19.46 -30.06
CA ARG A 177 -4.32 18.33 -30.53
C ARG A 177 -5.69 18.78 -31.01
N LEU A 178 -6.35 19.66 -30.27
CA LEU A 178 -7.66 20.23 -30.64
C LEU A 178 -7.62 21.01 -31.97
N HIS A 179 -6.49 21.62 -32.31
CA HIS A 179 -6.29 22.32 -33.60
C HIS A 179 -5.78 21.39 -34.72
N GLY A 180 -5.73 20.07 -34.49
CA GLY A 180 -5.29 19.08 -35.47
C GLY A 180 -3.77 19.05 -35.72
N GLY A 181 -2.98 19.73 -34.90
CA GLY A 181 -1.52 19.84 -35.05
C GLY A 181 -0.71 19.26 -33.88
N GLY A 182 -1.36 18.70 -32.85
CA GLY A 182 -0.70 18.18 -31.66
C GLY A 182 -0.14 16.77 -31.84
N PRO A 183 0.88 16.40 -31.05
CA PRO A 183 1.35 15.03 -31.00
C PRO A 183 0.24 14.11 -30.49
N ALA A 184 0.26 12.85 -30.95
CA ALA A 184 -0.54 11.79 -30.34
C ALA A 184 -0.24 11.69 -28.83
N TYR A 185 -1.14 11.06 -28.08
CA TYR A 185 -0.91 10.83 -26.66
C TYR A 185 0.36 10.00 -26.45
N ASP A 186 1.23 10.44 -25.54
CA ASP A 186 2.45 9.74 -25.19
C ASP A 186 2.52 9.37 -23.70
N GLN A 187 3.63 8.75 -23.29
CA GLN A 187 3.85 8.34 -21.90
C GLN A 187 3.86 9.50 -20.93
N HIS A 188 4.38 10.65 -21.37
CA HIS A 188 4.48 11.81 -20.51
C HIS A 188 3.10 12.30 -20.17
N ASP A 189 2.19 12.35 -21.17
CA ASP A 189 0.82 12.77 -20.94
C ASP A 189 0.14 11.92 -19.85
N ALA A 190 0.27 10.58 -19.89
CA ALA A 190 -0.34 9.71 -18.88
C ALA A 190 0.36 9.74 -17.51
N ALA A 191 1.70 9.75 -17.49
CA ALA A 191 2.45 9.90 -16.24
C ALA A 191 2.12 11.23 -15.55
N HIS A 192 1.84 12.28 -16.33
CA HIS A 192 1.36 13.55 -15.82
C HIS A 192 -0.06 13.46 -15.25
N ILE A 193 -0.99 12.73 -15.89
CA ILE A 193 -2.32 12.48 -15.30
C ILE A 193 -2.23 11.72 -13.98
N GLN A 194 -1.39 10.68 -13.90
CA GLN A 194 -1.16 9.92 -12.66
C GLN A 194 -0.63 10.82 -11.54
N ARG A 195 0.43 11.60 -11.82
CA ARG A 195 1.00 12.56 -10.86
C ARG A 195 0.02 13.66 -10.47
N PHE A 196 -0.83 14.11 -11.38
CA PHE A 196 -1.85 15.11 -11.09
C PHE A 196 -2.91 14.50 -10.15
N ALA A 197 -3.37 13.28 -10.40
CA ALA A 197 -4.26 12.58 -9.48
C ALA A 197 -3.64 12.40 -8.08
N GLU A 198 -2.37 12.00 -8.00
CA GLU A 198 -1.62 11.89 -6.73
C GLU A 198 -1.52 13.25 -5.99
N ALA A 199 -1.08 14.30 -6.69
CA ALA A 199 -0.95 15.65 -6.12
C ALA A 199 -2.31 16.23 -5.69
N PHE A 200 -3.38 15.95 -6.44
CA PHE A 200 -4.74 16.31 -6.06
C PHE A 200 -5.18 15.62 -4.77
N LEU A 201 -4.96 14.31 -4.67
CA LEU A 201 -5.32 13.54 -3.47
C LEU A 201 -4.50 13.99 -2.25
N GLU A 202 -3.21 14.28 -2.42
CA GLU A 202 -2.38 14.86 -1.37
C GLU A 202 -2.88 16.24 -0.95
N ALA A 203 -3.11 17.16 -1.90
CA ALA A 203 -3.64 18.49 -1.58
C ALA A 203 -5.00 18.41 -0.87
N ARG A 204 -5.88 17.50 -1.30
CA ARG A 204 -7.22 17.30 -0.71
C ARG A 204 -7.13 16.78 0.73
N GLU A 205 -6.24 15.85 1.00
CA GLU A 205 -6.01 15.32 2.35
C GLU A 205 -5.49 16.41 3.29
N LEU A 206 -4.64 17.30 2.77
CA LEU A 206 -4.05 18.45 3.47
C LEU A 206 -5.01 19.63 3.66
N VAL A 207 -6.25 19.57 3.17
CA VAL A 207 -7.23 20.62 3.47
C VAL A 207 -7.66 20.48 4.95
N PRO A 208 -7.55 21.51 5.80
CA PRO A 208 -8.07 21.48 7.17
C PRO A 208 -9.51 20.98 7.23
N LEU A 209 -9.90 20.39 8.36
CA LEU A 209 -11.20 19.70 8.55
C LEU A 209 -11.36 18.40 7.77
N SER A 210 -10.50 18.10 6.80
CA SER A 210 -10.59 16.86 6.02
C SER A 210 -10.14 15.67 6.82
N THR A 211 -9.08 15.86 7.60
CA THR A 211 -8.53 14.89 8.55
C THR A 211 -8.61 15.47 9.96
N ILE A 212 -9.08 14.67 10.91
CA ILE A 212 -9.27 15.02 12.32
C ILE A 212 -8.44 14.06 13.16
N ASN A 213 -7.55 14.57 13.99
CA ASN A 213 -6.70 13.77 14.87
C ASN A 213 -7.42 13.40 16.17
N THR A 214 -8.44 12.54 16.06
CA THR A 214 -9.20 12.04 17.23
C THR A 214 -8.34 11.28 18.23
N LYS A 215 -7.24 10.68 17.78
CA LYS A 215 -6.23 10.02 18.64
C LYS A 215 -5.61 10.97 19.65
N ALA A 216 -5.46 12.26 19.33
CA ALA A 216 -4.96 13.24 20.30
C ALA A 216 -5.87 13.40 21.52
N ILE A 217 -7.17 13.06 21.38
CA ILE A 217 -8.12 13.05 22.50
C ILE A 217 -8.22 11.66 23.11
N ASN A 218 -8.44 10.63 22.28
CA ASN A 218 -8.72 9.28 22.75
C ASN A 218 -8.31 8.25 21.69
N ALA A 219 -7.14 7.63 21.87
CA ALA A 219 -6.61 6.62 20.95
C ALA A 219 -7.60 5.46 20.64
N PRO A 220 -8.32 4.87 21.63
CA PRO A 220 -9.37 3.86 21.38
C PRO A 220 -10.53 4.28 20.45
N LEU A 221 -10.77 5.58 20.27
CA LEU A 221 -11.82 6.12 19.41
C LEU A 221 -11.34 6.38 17.97
N ALA A 222 -10.04 6.46 17.73
CA ALA A 222 -9.48 6.75 16.43
C ALA A 222 -9.54 5.56 15.45
N GLY A 223 -9.73 5.82 14.16
CA GLY A 223 -9.46 4.87 13.08
C GLY A 223 -10.49 3.76 12.90
N LYS A 224 -11.68 3.87 13.51
CA LYS A 224 -12.78 2.93 13.29
C LYS A 224 -13.69 3.44 12.17
N GLY A 225 -13.16 3.55 10.95
CA GLY A 225 -13.97 3.81 9.76
C GLY A 225 -15.19 2.87 9.74
N LYS A 226 -16.40 3.38 9.53
CA LYS A 226 -17.61 2.55 9.70
C LYS A 226 -17.86 1.59 8.54
N GLY A 227 -16.99 1.59 7.53
CA GLY A 227 -17.27 0.83 6.32
C GLY A 227 -18.16 1.51 5.33
N GLU A 228 -18.01 2.82 5.25
CA GLU A 228 -18.93 3.63 4.48
C GLU A 228 -18.55 3.43 3.00
N SER A 229 -19.48 2.89 2.20
CA SER A 229 -19.27 2.63 0.78
C SER A 229 -19.90 3.76 -0.04
N ALA A 230 -19.12 4.36 -0.94
CA ALA A 230 -19.61 5.36 -1.87
C ALA A 230 -20.29 4.77 -3.12
N ARG A 231 -20.57 3.45 -3.13
CA ARG A 231 -21.05 2.72 -4.31
C ARG A 231 -22.34 3.27 -4.92
N ALA A 232 -23.31 3.65 -4.08
CA ALA A 232 -24.55 4.26 -4.56
C ALA A 232 -24.29 5.58 -5.32
N LEU A 233 -23.34 6.39 -4.84
CA LEU A 233 -22.93 7.63 -5.50
C LEU A 233 -22.20 7.33 -6.81
N VAL A 234 -21.28 6.36 -6.83
CA VAL A 234 -20.58 5.92 -8.06
C VAL A 234 -21.57 5.48 -9.13
N HIS A 235 -22.53 4.62 -8.77
CA HIS A 235 -23.54 4.11 -9.69
C HIS A 235 -24.46 5.21 -10.22
N ALA A 236 -24.96 6.09 -9.35
CA ALA A 236 -25.76 7.24 -9.77
C ALA A 236 -24.96 8.20 -10.66
N ASN A 237 -23.66 8.39 -10.39
CA ASN A 237 -22.79 9.22 -11.21
C ASN A 237 -22.58 8.63 -12.61
N ALA A 238 -22.57 7.31 -12.73
CA ALA A 238 -22.57 6.58 -14.01
C ALA A 238 -23.95 6.52 -14.70
N GLY A 239 -24.94 7.28 -14.22
CA GLY A 239 -26.28 7.37 -14.81
C GLY A 239 -27.23 6.23 -14.43
N GLN A 240 -26.85 5.36 -13.50
CA GLN A 240 -27.77 4.32 -13.00
C GLN A 240 -28.86 4.96 -12.12
N ALA A 241 -30.11 4.51 -12.28
CA ALA A 241 -31.19 4.96 -11.43
C ALA A 241 -31.04 4.37 -10.01
N ILE A 242 -30.75 5.24 -9.04
CA ILE A 242 -30.67 4.89 -7.62
C ILE A 242 -31.80 5.60 -6.87
N PRO A 243 -32.54 4.95 -5.97
CA PRO A 243 -33.57 5.62 -5.18
C PRO A 243 -32.99 6.81 -4.41
N LEU A 244 -33.70 7.95 -4.41
CA LEU A 244 -33.23 9.19 -3.78
C LEU A 244 -32.91 8.98 -2.30
N ASP A 245 -33.75 8.25 -1.56
CA ASP A 245 -33.52 7.95 -0.14
C ASP A 245 -32.22 7.17 0.09
N THR A 246 -31.85 6.27 -0.84
CA THR A 246 -30.58 5.54 -0.78
C THR A 246 -29.40 6.49 -0.99
N LEU A 247 -29.50 7.45 -1.92
CA LEU A 247 -28.46 8.45 -2.13
C LEU A 247 -28.31 9.38 -0.92
N VAL A 248 -29.43 9.87 -0.37
CA VAL A 248 -29.45 10.70 0.84
C VAL A 248 -28.80 9.96 2.02
N ASN A 249 -29.21 8.72 2.27
CA ASN A 249 -28.64 7.90 3.33
C ASN A 249 -27.15 7.62 3.12
N THR A 250 -26.70 7.47 1.87
CA THR A 250 -25.28 7.29 1.54
C THR A 250 -24.49 8.57 1.85
N VAL A 251 -24.99 9.74 1.44
CA VAL A 251 -24.36 11.04 1.75
C VAL A 251 -24.26 11.24 3.26
N VAL A 252 -25.37 11.06 3.99
CA VAL A 252 -25.38 11.17 5.46
C VAL A 252 -24.42 10.16 6.11
N GLY A 253 -24.38 8.94 5.57
CA GLY A 253 -23.57 7.84 6.08
C GLY A 253 -22.07 8.06 5.92
N LEU A 254 -21.62 8.74 4.86
CA LEU A 254 -20.20 9.03 4.58
C LEU A 254 -19.62 10.19 5.42
N PHE A 255 -20.44 10.85 6.24
CA PHE A 255 -20.00 11.91 7.15
C PHE A 255 -19.68 11.35 8.54
N ASP A 256 -18.45 11.57 9.01
CA ASP A 256 -18.07 11.17 10.37
C ASP A 256 -18.53 12.16 11.44
N ALA A 257 -19.80 12.05 11.82
CA ALA A 257 -20.41 12.87 12.86
C ALA A 257 -19.70 12.75 14.23
N ARG A 258 -19.05 11.61 14.53
CA ARG A 258 -18.35 11.43 15.82
C ARG A 258 -17.08 12.27 15.85
N SER A 259 -16.28 12.22 14.79
CA SER A 259 -15.04 13.00 14.67
C SER A 259 -15.34 14.50 14.61
N ALA A 260 -16.40 14.89 13.90
CA ALA A 260 -16.91 16.25 13.96
C ALA A 260 -17.31 16.69 15.38
N ALA A 261 -18.05 15.85 16.11
CA ALA A 261 -18.43 16.14 17.49
C ALA A 261 -17.23 16.30 18.42
N VAL A 262 -16.16 15.52 18.22
CA VAL A 262 -14.89 15.67 18.95
C VAL A 262 -14.33 17.08 18.76
N VAL A 263 -14.19 17.55 17.51
CA VAL A 263 -13.72 18.92 17.20
C VAL A 263 -14.63 19.97 17.84
N CYS A 264 -15.95 19.80 17.71
CA CYS A 264 -16.94 20.75 18.21
C CYS A 264 -16.99 20.85 19.74
N SER A 265 -16.48 19.84 20.46
CA SER A 265 -16.46 19.81 21.93
C SER A 265 -15.18 20.44 22.53
N ILE A 266 -14.16 20.73 21.72
CA ILE A 266 -12.91 21.32 22.22
C ILE A 266 -13.09 22.80 22.55
N THR A 267 -12.70 23.16 23.78
CA THR A 267 -12.72 24.53 24.31
C THR A 267 -11.31 25.14 24.46
N ASP A 268 -10.26 24.31 24.45
CA ASP A 268 -8.86 24.74 24.55
C ASP A 268 -8.20 24.84 23.17
N GLN A 269 -7.56 25.98 22.87
CA GLN A 269 -6.97 26.21 21.55
C GLN A 269 -5.77 25.31 21.27
N ALA A 270 -4.94 25.01 22.28
CA ALA A 270 -3.77 24.16 22.08
C ALA A 270 -4.17 22.71 21.73
N MET A 271 -5.26 22.21 22.30
CA MET A 271 -5.87 20.94 21.91
C MET A 271 -6.53 21.03 20.53
N MET A 272 -7.21 22.14 20.21
CA MET A 272 -7.79 22.35 18.88
C MET A 272 -6.72 22.29 17.79
N ASP A 273 -5.57 22.95 17.98
CA ASP A 273 -4.47 22.96 17.03
C ASP A 273 -3.87 21.57 16.78
N LYS A 274 -3.97 20.66 17.77
CA LYS A 274 -3.54 19.27 17.64
C LYS A 274 -4.56 18.39 16.92
N VAL A 275 -5.85 18.68 17.08
CA VAL A 275 -6.97 17.85 16.60
C VAL A 275 -7.43 18.27 15.21
N ALA A 276 -7.64 19.57 14.99
CA ALA A 276 -8.11 20.17 13.75
C ALA A 276 -7.32 21.46 13.48
N PRO A 277 -6.08 21.36 12.98
CA PRO A 277 -5.21 22.50 12.82
C PRO A 277 -5.84 23.60 11.94
N GLY A 278 -5.71 24.85 12.37
CA GLY A 278 -6.31 26.02 11.73
C GLY A 278 -7.72 26.37 12.21
N MET A 279 -8.43 25.47 12.88
CA MET A 279 -9.72 25.77 13.51
C MET A 279 -9.55 26.55 14.81
N ARG A 280 -10.45 27.50 15.09
CA ARG A 280 -10.40 28.35 16.30
C ARG A 280 -11.48 27.97 17.30
N VAL A 281 -11.15 27.99 18.60
CA VAL A 281 -12.13 27.77 19.67
C VAL A 281 -13.14 28.90 19.84
N ALA A 282 -12.80 30.09 19.34
CA ALA A 282 -13.72 31.23 19.30
C ALA A 282 -14.89 31.03 18.32
N VAL A 283 -14.78 30.11 17.36
CA VAL A 283 -15.88 29.73 16.47
C VAL A 283 -16.81 28.80 17.25
N SER A 284 -18.12 29.08 17.24
CA SER A 284 -19.09 28.29 18.00
C SER A 284 -19.09 26.83 17.55
N ALA A 285 -19.43 25.90 18.45
CA ALA A 285 -19.51 24.47 18.13
C ALA A 285 -20.40 24.19 16.90
N GLU A 286 -21.55 24.86 16.80
CA GLU A 286 -22.47 24.75 15.67
C GLU A 286 -21.84 25.24 14.36
N GLN A 287 -21.14 26.39 14.38
CA GLN A 287 -20.46 26.90 13.19
C GLN A 287 -19.31 25.99 12.75
N ARG A 288 -18.58 25.39 13.68
CA ARG A 288 -17.55 24.37 13.39
C ARG A 288 -18.17 23.14 12.73
N ALA A 289 -19.28 22.64 13.28
CA ALA A 289 -20.03 21.52 12.70
C ALA A 289 -20.50 21.84 11.28
N LEU A 290 -21.11 23.01 11.08
CA LEU A 290 -21.60 23.46 9.79
C LEU A 290 -20.48 23.60 8.76
N ALA A 291 -19.29 24.06 9.15
CA ALA A 291 -18.13 24.14 8.25
C ALA A 291 -17.70 22.75 7.76
N MET A 292 -17.62 21.76 8.66
CA MET A 292 -17.30 20.37 8.31
C MET A 292 -18.38 19.73 7.42
N ILE A 293 -19.66 19.97 7.72
CA ILE A 293 -20.78 19.47 6.92
C ILE A 293 -20.76 20.08 5.52
N LYS A 294 -20.56 21.40 5.40
CA LYS A 294 -20.45 22.06 4.10
C LYS A 294 -19.29 21.50 3.29
N GLN A 295 -18.13 21.32 3.91
CA GLN A 295 -16.98 20.67 3.26
C GLN A 295 -17.30 19.27 2.77
N HIS A 296 -18.05 18.51 3.56
CA HIS A 296 -18.49 17.18 3.17
C HIS A 296 -19.39 17.22 1.94
N LEU A 297 -20.43 18.05 1.94
CA LEU A 297 -21.33 18.19 0.78
C LEU A 297 -20.61 18.70 -0.46
N TRP A 298 -19.69 19.66 -0.31
CA TRP A 298 -18.82 20.12 -1.41
C TRP A 298 -17.97 18.99 -1.99
N THR A 299 -17.51 18.06 -1.15
CA THR A 299 -16.76 16.88 -1.63
C THR A 299 -17.67 15.99 -2.45
N ILE A 300 -18.92 15.79 -2.04
CA ILE A 300 -19.90 15.02 -2.82
C ILE A 300 -20.22 15.71 -4.15
N ASP A 301 -20.49 17.01 -4.14
CA ASP A 301 -20.73 17.83 -5.34
C ASP A 301 -19.57 17.74 -6.34
N MET A 302 -18.34 17.82 -5.83
CA MET A 302 -17.13 17.78 -6.64
C MET A 302 -16.86 16.37 -7.19
N MET A 303 -17.04 15.33 -6.38
CA MET A 303 -16.67 13.95 -6.71
C MET A 303 -17.73 13.19 -7.50
N TYR A 304 -19.00 13.55 -7.33
CA TYR A 304 -20.14 12.84 -7.93
C TYR A 304 -21.19 13.83 -8.46
N PRO A 305 -20.84 14.69 -9.43
CA PRO A 305 -21.70 15.79 -9.87
C PRO A 305 -23.13 15.35 -10.23
N SER A 306 -23.29 14.22 -10.94
CA SER A 306 -24.62 13.75 -11.35
C SER A 306 -25.42 13.13 -10.20
N ALA A 307 -24.76 12.51 -9.22
CA ALA A 307 -25.43 12.03 -8.00
C ALA A 307 -25.79 13.20 -7.09
N ALA A 308 -24.91 14.19 -6.99
CA ALA A 308 -25.08 15.38 -6.18
C ALA A 308 -26.24 16.25 -6.68
N GLU A 309 -26.41 16.40 -7.99
CA GLU A 309 -27.55 17.10 -8.58
C GLU A 309 -28.90 16.51 -8.13
N GLN A 310 -28.98 15.18 -7.98
CA GLN A 310 -30.21 14.51 -7.54
C GLN A 310 -30.53 14.76 -6.06
N VAL A 311 -29.50 14.83 -5.20
CA VAL A 311 -29.70 15.06 -3.76
C VAL A 311 -29.73 16.53 -3.37
N ARG A 312 -29.25 17.44 -4.23
CA ARG A 312 -29.15 18.89 -3.96
C ARG A 312 -30.45 19.55 -3.49
N PRO A 313 -31.64 19.24 -4.05
CA PRO A 313 -32.90 19.79 -3.55
C PRO A 313 -33.20 19.46 -2.08
N GLY A 314 -32.58 18.40 -1.54
CA GLY A 314 -32.73 17.96 -0.15
C GLY A 314 -31.63 18.42 0.80
N TYR A 315 -30.69 19.28 0.36
CA TYR A 315 -29.51 19.63 1.17
C TYR A 315 -29.84 20.26 2.53
N ASP A 316 -30.88 21.10 2.62
CA ASP A 316 -31.27 21.67 3.92
C ASP A 316 -31.68 20.58 4.93
N GLY A 317 -32.38 19.54 4.45
CA GLY A 317 -32.75 18.37 5.25
C GLY A 317 -31.54 17.51 5.64
N ILE A 318 -30.59 17.32 4.72
CA ILE A 318 -29.33 16.61 4.98
C ILE A 318 -28.49 17.36 6.02
N ILE A 319 -28.33 18.68 5.87
CA ILE A 319 -27.59 19.53 6.81
C ILE A 319 -28.22 19.46 8.20
N THR A 320 -29.55 19.57 8.29
CA THR A 320 -30.28 19.46 9.56
C THR A 320 -30.03 18.10 10.23
N THR A 321 -30.12 17.01 9.46
CA THR A 321 -29.86 15.64 9.95
C THR A 321 -28.42 15.49 10.43
N LEU A 322 -27.44 15.99 9.68
CA LEU A 322 -26.03 15.91 10.04
C LEU A 322 -25.70 16.74 11.29
N LEU A 323 -26.28 17.94 11.44
CA LEU A 323 -26.14 18.76 12.64
C LEU A 323 -26.73 18.07 13.88
N GLN A 324 -27.90 17.43 13.74
CA GLN A 324 -28.51 16.63 14.81
C GLN A 324 -27.60 15.46 15.20
N ASN A 325 -27.05 14.74 14.23
CA ASN A 325 -26.11 13.64 14.48
C ASN A 325 -24.85 14.12 15.23
N VAL A 326 -24.26 15.26 14.82
CA VAL A 326 -23.10 15.84 15.52
C VAL A 326 -23.47 16.22 16.95
N THR A 327 -24.59 16.90 17.14
CA THR A 327 -25.07 17.31 18.48
C THR A 327 -25.27 16.11 19.39
N GLN A 328 -25.96 15.08 18.91
CA GLN A 328 -26.14 13.82 19.65
C GLN A 328 -24.79 13.19 20.04
N LYS A 329 -23.79 13.18 19.14
CA LYS A 329 -22.46 12.66 19.45
C LYS A 329 -21.67 13.53 20.43
N MET A 330 -21.91 14.84 20.47
CA MET A 330 -21.35 15.70 21.51
C MET A 330 -21.94 15.37 22.88
N ASP A 331 -23.24 15.16 22.96
CA ASP A 331 -23.93 14.77 24.20
C ASP A 331 -23.42 13.41 24.72
N GLU A 332 -23.33 12.40 23.85
CA GLU A 332 -22.75 11.09 24.16
C GLU A 332 -21.31 11.21 24.70
N ASN A 333 -20.48 12.05 24.07
CA ASN A 333 -19.10 12.28 24.53
C ASN A 333 -19.06 12.97 25.90
N ALA A 334 -19.97 13.91 26.17
CA ALA A 334 -20.07 14.61 27.44
C ALA A 334 -20.56 13.70 28.58
N GLU A 335 -21.40 12.70 28.29
CA GLU A 335 -21.79 11.65 29.23
C GLU A 335 -20.61 10.74 29.57
N VAL A 336 -19.87 10.27 28.56
CA VAL A 336 -18.68 9.41 28.76
C VAL A 336 -17.59 10.12 29.59
N GLN A 337 -17.41 11.43 29.41
CA GLN A 337 -16.48 12.22 30.23
C GLN A 337 -16.95 12.38 31.67
N ARG A 338 -18.26 12.49 31.91
CA ARG A 338 -18.85 12.61 33.26
C ARG A 338 -18.78 11.31 34.05
N ASP A 339 -19.05 10.18 33.40
CA ASP A 339 -19.16 8.89 34.10
C ASP A 339 -17.81 8.24 34.43
N GLY A 340 -16.71 8.79 33.90
CA GLY A 340 -15.38 8.19 33.97
C GLY A 340 -15.35 6.92 33.11
N VAL A 341 -14.40 6.83 32.18
CA VAL A 341 -14.42 5.78 31.16
C VAL A 341 -14.24 4.39 31.79
N LYS A 342 -15.34 3.70 32.11
CA LYS A 342 -15.35 2.24 32.30
C LYS A 342 -15.35 1.60 30.92
N VAL A 343 -14.18 1.53 30.27
CA VAL A 343 -14.03 0.75 29.05
C VAL A 343 -14.33 -0.71 29.42
N PRO A 344 -15.39 -1.34 28.89
CA PRO A 344 -15.59 -2.76 29.10
C PRO A 344 -14.39 -3.47 28.50
N GLY A 345 -13.62 -4.20 29.32
CA GLY A 345 -12.46 -4.97 28.86
C GLY A 345 -12.89 -5.96 27.80
N LYS A 346 -12.70 -5.61 26.53
CA LYS A 346 -13.13 -6.43 25.40
C LYS A 346 -12.02 -7.43 25.07
N ARG A 347 -12.30 -8.71 25.33
CA ARG A 347 -11.53 -9.86 24.83
C ARG A 347 -11.33 -9.70 23.32
N GLY A 348 -10.10 -9.46 22.91
CA GLY A 348 -9.70 -9.35 21.51
C GLY A 348 -9.76 -10.71 20.83
N GLY A 349 -10.81 -10.95 20.06
CA GLY A 349 -10.79 -11.96 19.00
C GLY A 349 -10.17 -11.31 17.76
N ASN A 350 -8.88 -11.55 17.54
CA ASN A 350 -8.13 -11.17 16.34
C ASN A 350 -8.45 -12.13 15.18
N ASN A 351 -9.66 -12.05 14.64
CA ASN A 351 -10.00 -12.71 13.38
C ASN A 351 -10.40 -11.65 12.34
N GLY A 352 -9.65 -10.55 12.26
CA GLY A 352 -9.79 -9.57 11.18
C GLY A 352 -9.22 -10.17 9.91
N GLU A 353 -10.06 -10.39 8.90
CA GLU A 353 -9.60 -10.74 7.56
C GLU A 353 -8.82 -9.54 7.01
N SER A 354 -7.49 -9.69 6.92
CA SER A 354 -6.58 -8.70 6.36
C SER A 354 -7.06 -8.28 4.96
N GLY A 355 -7.36 -7.00 4.76
CA GLY A 355 -7.77 -6.48 3.47
C GLY A 355 -6.78 -6.85 2.40
N GLN A 356 -7.23 -7.50 1.33
CA GLN A 356 -6.42 -7.77 0.16
C GLN A 356 -5.90 -6.43 -0.35
N ARG A 357 -4.66 -6.10 0.01
CA ARG A 357 -3.93 -5.00 -0.61
C ARG A 357 -3.73 -5.46 -2.05
N TYR A 358 -4.12 -4.65 -3.02
CA TYR A 358 -3.75 -4.90 -4.41
C TYR A 358 -2.33 -4.38 -4.60
N LEU A 359 -1.47 -5.20 -5.21
CA LEU A 359 -0.18 -4.75 -5.68
C LEU A 359 -0.39 -3.78 -6.84
N ALA A 360 0.22 -2.60 -6.76
CA ALA A 360 0.28 -1.67 -7.88
C ALA A 360 1.70 -1.15 -8.05
N SER A 361 2.09 -0.91 -9.29
CA SER A 361 3.35 -0.30 -9.64
C SER A 361 3.10 0.93 -10.51
N SER A 362 3.82 2.00 -10.25
CA SER A 362 3.89 3.17 -11.11
C SER A 362 5.34 3.47 -11.45
N ILE A 363 5.53 4.08 -12.61
CA ILE A 363 6.83 4.43 -13.15
C ILE A 363 6.75 5.89 -13.54
N SER A 364 7.72 6.68 -13.08
CA SER A 364 7.91 8.04 -13.56
C SER A 364 9.10 8.10 -14.51
N LEU A 365 9.02 8.96 -15.53
CA LEU A 365 10.06 9.09 -16.55
C LEU A 365 10.79 10.43 -16.44
N HIS A 366 12.05 10.44 -16.85
CA HIS A 366 12.80 11.63 -17.21
C HIS A 366 12.35 12.16 -18.57
N ASP A 367 12.70 13.41 -18.89
CA ASP A 367 12.38 14.06 -20.18
C ASP A 367 12.99 13.32 -21.39
N ASP A 368 14.04 12.52 -21.17
CA ASP A 368 14.69 11.69 -22.20
C ASP A 368 14.07 10.29 -22.36
N GLY A 369 12.96 10.01 -21.65
CA GLY A 369 12.24 8.74 -21.69
C GLY A 369 12.87 7.62 -20.85
N ARG A 370 13.92 7.88 -20.06
CA ARG A 370 14.45 6.92 -19.08
C ARG A 370 13.57 6.84 -17.85
N ILE A 371 13.53 5.66 -17.23
CA ILE A 371 12.86 5.47 -15.94
C ILE A 371 13.59 6.27 -14.87
N ARG A 372 12.85 7.17 -14.20
CA ARG A 372 13.34 7.98 -13.09
C ARG A 372 13.13 7.31 -11.74
N ASP A 373 11.97 6.69 -11.55
CA ASP A 373 11.56 6.06 -10.29
C ASP A 373 10.52 4.97 -10.57
N VAL A 374 10.55 3.92 -9.76
CA VAL A 374 9.57 2.83 -9.75
C VAL A 374 8.93 2.76 -8.36
N SER A 375 7.69 3.21 -8.25
CA SER A 375 6.93 3.15 -7.00
C SER A 375 6.07 1.88 -7.00
N ILE A 376 6.36 0.96 -6.07
CA ILE A 376 5.59 -0.26 -5.87
C ILE A 376 4.94 -0.18 -4.50
N GLU A 377 3.61 -0.22 -4.48
CA GLU A 377 2.81 -0.10 -3.27
C GLU A 377 1.87 -1.30 -3.12
N GLY A 378 1.56 -1.63 -1.87
CA GLY A 378 0.78 -2.81 -1.55
C GLY A 378 1.59 -4.11 -1.54
N ARG A 379 0.87 -5.23 -1.54
CA ARG A 379 1.42 -6.59 -1.57
C ARG A 379 0.50 -7.43 -2.42
N THR A 380 1.02 -8.53 -2.93
CA THR A 380 0.22 -9.53 -3.62
C THR A 380 -0.60 -10.29 -2.59
N THR A 381 -1.75 -10.82 -3.01
CA THR A 381 -2.63 -11.51 -2.07
C THR A 381 -2.00 -12.83 -1.65
N SER A 382 -1.77 -13.02 -0.34
CA SER A 382 -1.28 -14.30 0.20
C SER A 382 -2.15 -15.48 -0.27
N PRO A 383 -1.55 -16.62 -0.67
CA PRO A 383 -2.33 -17.83 -0.93
C PRO A 383 -3.02 -18.37 0.33
N PHE A 384 -2.59 -17.94 1.53
CA PHE A 384 -3.12 -18.39 2.82
C PHE A 384 -3.82 -17.25 3.59
N SER A 385 -4.96 -17.54 4.19
CA SER A 385 -5.72 -16.56 4.98
C SER A 385 -4.99 -16.17 6.27
N GLY A 386 -4.87 -14.87 6.55
CA GLY A 386 -4.32 -14.37 7.82
C GLY A 386 -2.79 -14.37 7.93
N THR A 387 -2.07 -14.68 6.84
CA THR A 387 -0.59 -14.78 6.84
C THR A 387 0.09 -13.66 6.06
N MET A 388 -0.62 -12.59 5.71
CA MET A 388 -0.08 -11.49 4.92
C MET A 388 1.17 -10.91 5.60
N GLY A 389 2.36 -11.32 5.13
CA GLY A 389 3.65 -10.92 5.68
C GLY A 389 4.57 -12.04 6.17
N ALA A 390 4.14 -13.29 6.22
CA ALA A 390 5.03 -14.42 6.52
C ALA A 390 5.78 -14.83 5.25
N HIS A 391 6.86 -14.13 4.90
CA HIS A 391 7.68 -14.44 3.73
C HIS A 391 9.07 -14.91 4.15
N THR A 392 9.60 -15.92 3.49
CA THR A 392 10.98 -16.38 3.77
C THR A 392 12.03 -15.34 3.41
N THR A 393 11.76 -14.51 2.40
CA THR A 393 12.51 -13.28 2.10
C THR A 393 11.60 -12.08 2.26
N ALA A 394 12.08 -11.04 2.96
CA ALA A 394 11.33 -9.82 3.18
C ALA A 394 10.85 -9.19 1.86
N TRP A 395 9.56 -8.84 1.79
CA TRP A 395 8.91 -8.27 0.59
C TRP A 395 9.64 -7.05 0.02
N THR A 396 10.25 -6.25 0.89
CA THR A 396 11.00 -5.06 0.50
C THR A 396 12.26 -5.37 -0.32
N VAL A 397 12.86 -6.56 -0.16
CA VAL A 397 13.99 -7.02 -0.99
C VAL A 397 13.55 -7.19 -2.44
N LEU A 398 12.40 -7.84 -2.66
CA LEU A 398 11.86 -8.05 -4.00
C LEU A 398 11.52 -6.71 -4.68
N ILE A 399 10.96 -5.75 -3.94
CA ILE A 399 10.70 -4.40 -4.45
C ILE A 399 12.00 -3.67 -4.82
N ASP A 400 13.01 -3.70 -3.95
CA ASP A 400 14.26 -2.97 -4.18
C ASP A 400 15.07 -3.60 -5.32
N ARG A 401 15.02 -4.92 -5.48
CA ARG A 401 15.51 -5.63 -6.67
C ARG A 401 14.89 -5.07 -7.95
N MET A 402 13.56 -4.98 -8.00
CA MET A 402 12.85 -4.43 -9.16
C MET A 402 13.25 -2.98 -9.43
N ARG A 403 13.34 -2.14 -8.40
CA ARG A 403 13.77 -0.74 -8.54
C ARG A 403 15.16 -0.63 -9.14
N ASN A 404 16.13 -1.32 -8.56
CA ASN A 404 17.53 -1.20 -8.97
C ASN A 404 17.78 -1.65 -10.41
N GLN A 405 17.05 -2.67 -10.88
CA GLN A 405 17.20 -3.14 -12.27
C GLN A 405 16.53 -2.23 -13.31
N LEU A 406 15.50 -1.48 -12.92
CA LEU A 406 14.70 -0.68 -13.85
C LEU A 406 15.02 0.82 -13.81
N GLU A 407 15.46 1.34 -12.66
CA GLU A 407 15.83 2.74 -12.53
C GLU A 407 16.96 3.12 -13.50
N SER A 408 16.85 4.32 -14.07
CA SER A 408 17.74 4.87 -15.10
C SER A 408 17.74 4.14 -16.44
N SER A 409 17.02 3.03 -16.60
CA SER A 409 16.93 2.28 -17.85
C SER A 409 15.94 2.93 -18.84
N PRO A 410 16.25 3.00 -20.15
CA PRO A 410 15.26 3.19 -21.19
C PRO A 410 14.23 2.05 -21.16
N LEU A 411 13.01 2.31 -21.62
CA LEU A 411 11.92 1.34 -21.48
C LEU A 411 12.14 0.03 -22.21
N ALA A 412 12.86 0.03 -23.33
CA ALA A 412 13.21 -1.19 -24.02
C ALA A 412 14.22 -2.05 -23.24
N GLU A 413 15.18 -1.43 -22.55
CA GLU A 413 16.13 -2.12 -21.66
C GLU A 413 15.41 -2.61 -20.41
N ALA A 414 14.55 -1.78 -19.80
CA ALA A 414 13.70 -2.19 -18.68
C ALA A 414 12.79 -3.38 -19.03
N ALA A 415 12.23 -3.41 -20.25
CA ALA A 415 11.45 -4.54 -20.73
C ALA A 415 12.29 -5.81 -20.90
N GLN A 416 13.55 -5.68 -21.31
CA GLN A 416 14.49 -6.80 -21.40
C GLN A 416 14.86 -7.32 -20.00
N SER A 417 15.21 -6.45 -19.07
CA SER A 417 15.50 -6.83 -17.67
C SER A 417 14.30 -7.52 -17.02
N LEU A 418 13.07 -7.07 -17.26
CA LEU A 418 11.88 -7.76 -16.75
C LEU A 418 11.66 -9.14 -17.35
N LEU A 419 12.07 -9.39 -18.60
CA LEU A 419 12.03 -10.74 -19.17
C LEU A 419 13.04 -11.66 -18.48
N GLU A 420 14.23 -11.15 -18.16
CA GLU A 420 15.26 -11.90 -17.43
C GLU A 420 14.81 -12.20 -15.99
N ILE A 421 14.25 -11.21 -15.29
CA ILE A 421 13.70 -11.42 -13.94
C ILE A 421 12.50 -12.39 -13.99
N SER A 422 11.66 -12.33 -15.02
CA SER A 422 10.54 -13.25 -15.22
C SER A 422 11.00 -14.69 -15.41
N GLU A 423 12.07 -14.90 -16.19
CA GLU A 423 12.68 -16.20 -16.40
C GLU A 423 13.23 -16.75 -15.08
N GLN A 424 14.00 -15.95 -14.35
CA GLN A 424 14.53 -16.31 -13.03
C GLN A 424 13.41 -16.64 -12.03
N ALA A 425 12.33 -15.86 -12.00
CA ALA A 425 11.18 -16.14 -11.13
C ALA A 425 10.50 -17.48 -11.47
N GLN A 426 10.45 -17.85 -12.75
CA GLN A 426 9.95 -19.16 -13.19
C GLN A 426 10.92 -20.28 -12.81
N GLU A 427 12.23 -20.10 -13.00
CA GLU A 427 13.26 -21.05 -12.56
C GLU A 427 13.19 -21.30 -11.05
N HIS A 428 13.05 -20.24 -10.24
CA HIS A 428 12.84 -20.35 -8.81
C HIS A 428 11.55 -21.07 -8.46
N LEU A 429 10.46 -20.80 -9.19
CA LEU A 429 9.23 -21.55 -9.01
C LEU A 429 9.45 -23.05 -9.24
N TYR A 430 10.11 -23.43 -10.34
CA TYR A 430 10.37 -24.84 -10.63
C TYR A 430 11.25 -25.47 -9.56
N ALA A 431 12.35 -24.81 -9.20
CA ALA A 431 13.27 -25.29 -8.19
C ALA A 431 12.57 -25.45 -6.83
N ALA A 432 11.81 -24.45 -6.39
CA ALA A 432 11.07 -24.50 -5.13
C ALA A 432 10.00 -25.59 -5.15
N SER A 433 9.33 -25.78 -6.28
CA SER A 433 8.31 -26.82 -6.43
C SER A 433 8.88 -28.25 -6.36
N GLU A 434 10.18 -28.43 -6.58
CA GLU A 434 10.84 -29.71 -6.32
C GLU A 434 11.05 -29.99 -4.83
N LYS A 435 11.10 -28.95 -3.99
CA LYS A 435 11.43 -29.07 -2.56
C LYS A 435 10.26 -28.81 -1.62
N PHE A 436 9.27 -28.06 -2.07
CA PHE A 436 8.13 -27.62 -1.29
C PHE A 436 6.82 -28.10 -1.90
N GLN A 437 5.93 -28.57 -1.04
CA GLN A 437 4.57 -28.89 -1.44
C GLN A 437 3.76 -27.59 -1.58
N ALA A 438 3.06 -27.43 -2.71
CA ALA A 438 2.09 -26.35 -2.89
C ALA A 438 0.69 -26.79 -2.42
N ASP A 439 -0.05 -25.86 -1.81
CA ASP A 439 -1.46 -26.08 -1.48
C ASP A 439 -2.37 -25.90 -2.72
N THR A 440 -3.54 -26.55 -2.77
CA THR A 440 -4.50 -26.37 -3.88
C THR A 440 -4.88 -24.89 -4.07
N LYS A 441 -5.09 -24.12 -3.00
CA LYS A 441 -5.40 -22.68 -3.11
C LYS A 441 -4.24 -21.89 -3.71
N GLN A 442 -3.00 -22.28 -3.37
CA GLN A 442 -1.79 -21.70 -3.94
C GLN A 442 -1.67 -22.06 -5.42
N LEU A 443 -1.89 -23.32 -5.79
CA LEU A 443 -1.81 -23.81 -7.18
C LEU A 443 -2.82 -23.10 -8.11
N VAL A 444 -4.06 -22.88 -7.66
CA VAL A 444 -5.07 -22.13 -8.43
C VAL A 444 -4.60 -20.70 -8.71
N LYS A 445 -4.07 -20.02 -7.70
CA LYS A 445 -3.54 -18.65 -7.85
C LYS A 445 -2.30 -18.63 -8.73
N LEU A 446 -1.41 -19.60 -8.55
CA LEU A 446 -0.18 -19.74 -9.32
C LEU A 446 -0.46 -19.95 -10.81
N SER A 447 -1.43 -20.79 -11.16
CA SER A 447 -1.89 -20.98 -12.54
C SER A 447 -2.38 -19.66 -13.16
N SER A 448 -3.13 -18.86 -12.39
CA SER A 448 -3.60 -17.54 -12.83
C SER A 448 -2.43 -16.55 -13.01
N ALA A 449 -1.47 -16.55 -12.08
CA ALA A 449 -0.27 -15.71 -12.14
C ALA A 449 0.63 -16.06 -13.33
N LEU A 450 0.87 -17.35 -13.61
CA LEU A 450 1.64 -17.81 -14.77
C LEU A 450 0.97 -17.41 -16.10
N SER A 451 -0.36 -17.53 -16.17
CA SER A 451 -1.13 -17.09 -17.35
C SER A 451 -1.01 -15.58 -17.58
N ALA A 452 -1.14 -14.79 -16.52
CA ALA A 452 -0.97 -13.33 -16.57
C ALA A 452 0.46 -12.95 -16.96
N LEU A 453 1.47 -13.60 -16.37
CA LEU A 453 2.87 -13.39 -16.69
C LEU A 453 3.18 -13.72 -18.15
N GLY A 454 2.73 -14.86 -18.66
CA GLY A 454 2.91 -15.23 -20.08
C GLY A 454 2.29 -14.22 -21.05
N ALA A 455 1.14 -13.62 -20.68
CA ALA A 455 0.53 -12.54 -21.45
C ALA A 455 1.38 -11.26 -21.40
N ALA A 456 1.91 -10.89 -20.24
CA ALA A 456 2.79 -9.75 -20.06
C ALA A 456 4.13 -9.93 -20.81
N GLU A 457 4.77 -11.10 -20.70
CA GLU A 457 6.00 -11.42 -21.44
C GLU A 457 5.84 -11.29 -22.94
N LYS A 458 4.70 -11.73 -23.50
CA LYS A 458 4.42 -11.58 -24.93
C LYS A 458 4.39 -10.10 -25.34
N LYS A 459 3.88 -9.21 -24.48
CA LYS A 459 3.89 -7.77 -24.70
C LYS A 459 5.32 -7.22 -24.55
N LEU A 460 6.08 -7.61 -23.53
CA LEU A 460 7.49 -7.21 -23.34
C LEU A 460 8.39 -7.63 -24.51
N LYS A 461 8.27 -8.88 -24.98
CA LYS A 461 9.02 -9.41 -26.14
C LYS A 461 8.77 -8.57 -27.41
N ARG A 462 7.57 -7.98 -27.57
CA ARG A 462 7.27 -7.06 -28.66
C ARG A 462 8.01 -5.72 -28.50
N ILE A 463 8.09 -5.18 -27.28
CA ILE A 463 8.85 -3.94 -26.99
C ILE A 463 10.32 -4.15 -27.35
N VAL A 464 10.93 -5.24 -26.86
CA VAL A 464 12.32 -5.59 -27.15
C VAL A 464 12.55 -5.79 -28.66
N ALA A 465 11.65 -6.51 -29.34
CA ALA A 465 11.75 -6.73 -30.78
C ALA A 465 11.69 -5.41 -31.59
N MET A 466 10.81 -4.49 -31.21
CA MET A 466 10.72 -3.17 -31.83
C MET A 466 12.01 -2.36 -31.67
N ASN A 467 12.59 -2.34 -30.46
CA ASN A 467 13.84 -1.63 -30.20
C ASN A 467 15.02 -2.23 -31.00
N ALA A 468 14.99 -3.54 -31.24
CA ALA A 468 15.94 -4.23 -32.11
C ALA A 468 15.67 -4.02 -33.62
N GLY A 469 14.73 -3.14 -34.00
CA GLY A 469 14.38 -2.85 -35.40
C GLY A 469 13.63 -3.98 -36.10
N LYS A 470 13.10 -4.97 -35.37
CA LYS A 470 12.32 -6.06 -35.96
C LYS A 470 10.90 -5.59 -36.28
N GLN A 471 10.38 -6.05 -37.41
CA GLN A 471 8.98 -5.81 -37.77
C GLN A 471 8.07 -6.58 -36.80
N VAL A 472 7.12 -5.86 -36.19
CA VAL A 472 6.06 -6.44 -35.34
C VAL A 472 4.70 -6.13 -35.97
N ASP A 473 3.73 -7.02 -35.79
CA ASP A 473 2.40 -6.91 -36.41
C ASP A 473 1.68 -5.59 -36.06
N ARG A 474 1.92 -5.10 -34.85
CA ARG A 474 1.40 -3.82 -34.35
C ARG A 474 2.49 -3.15 -33.51
N PRO A 475 3.00 -1.97 -33.91
CA PRO A 475 3.91 -1.22 -33.07
C PRO A 475 3.20 -0.83 -31.76
N ILE A 476 3.95 -0.91 -30.66
CA ILE A 476 3.53 -0.51 -29.32
C ILE A 476 4.06 0.90 -29.12
N GLY A 477 3.16 1.89 -29.13
CA GLY A 477 3.52 3.26 -28.82
C GLY A 477 4.12 3.35 -27.42
N PRO A 478 4.97 4.37 -27.14
CA PRO A 478 5.61 4.51 -25.84
C PRO A 478 4.59 4.31 -24.69
N PHE A 479 3.44 4.99 -24.69
CA PHE A 479 2.49 4.92 -23.57
C PHE A 479 2.14 3.49 -23.17
N GLN A 480 1.78 2.67 -24.15
CA GLN A 480 1.50 1.25 -23.97
C GLN A 480 2.72 0.44 -23.47
N GLN A 481 3.95 0.83 -23.82
CA GLN A 481 5.17 0.21 -23.30
C GLN A 481 5.31 0.43 -21.79
N LEU A 482 5.09 1.67 -21.32
CA LEU A 482 5.16 2.01 -19.90
C LEU A 482 4.17 1.18 -19.07
N LEU A 483 2.92 1.11 -19.55
CA LEU A 483 1.88 0.33 -18.87
C LEU A 483 2.16 -1.17 -18.91
N THR A 484 2.70 -1.67 -20.02
CA THR A 484 3.13 -3.08 -20.13
C THR A 484 4.22 -3.42 -19.08
N ILE A 485 5.17 -2.51 -18.85
CA ILE A 485 6.25 -2.70 -17.87
C ILE A 485 5.67 -2.72 -16.44
N GLN A 486 4.75 -1.81 -16.11
CA GLN A 486 4.08 -1.81 -14.80
C GLN A 486 3.24 -3.09 -14.58
N GLU A 487 2.47 -3.52 -15.58
CA GLU A 487 1.73 -4.79 -15.54
C GLU A 487 2.67 -5.98 -15.31
N ALA A 488 3.81 -6.02 -16.01
CA ALA A 488 4.80 -7.08 -15.86
C ALA A 488 5.46 -7.10 -14.48
N ILE A 489 5.81 -5.94 -13.89
CA ILE A 489 6.30 -5.85 -12.50
C ILE A 489 5.31 -6.53 -11.56
N ASN A 490 4.01 -6.21 -11.71
CA ASN A 490 2.98 -6.78 -10.85
C ASN A 490 2.88 -8.31 -11.03
N CYS A 491 2.89 -8.80 -12.28
CA CYS A 491 2.84 -10.24 -12.57
C CYS A 491 4.05 -11.02 -12.02
N VAL A 492 5.26 -10.47 -12.13
CA VAL A 492 6.45 -11.15 -11.59
C VAL A 492 6.42 -11.21 -10.07
N LEU A 493 6.05 -10.11 -9.42
CA LEU A 493 5.91 -10.06 -7.97
C LEU A 493 4.78 -10.96 -7.45
N ASP A 494 3.68 -11.09 -8.20
CA ASP A 494 2.61 -12.08 -7.92
C ASP A 494 3.16 -13.50 -7.99
N LEU A 495 3.92 -13.83 -9.04
CA LEU A 495 4.53 -15.15 -9.20
C LEU A 495 5.47 -15.48 -8.03
N GLN A 496 6.41 -14.59 -7.72
CA GLN A 496 7.39 -14.78 -6.64
C GLN A 496 6.71 -14.98 -5.28
N ASN A 497 5.66 -14.21 -5.00
CA ASN A 497 4.91 -14.37 -3.76
C ASN A 497 4.17 -15.72 -3.66
N LEU A 498 3.71 -16.24 -4.79
CA LEU A 498 2.96 -17.48 -4.89
C LEU A 498 3.86 -18.71 -5.01
N THR A 499 5.16 -18.54 -5.22
CA THR A 499 6.15 -19.64 -5.23
C THR A 499 6.09 -20.43 -3.91
N PRO A 500 6.04 -21.78 -3.94
CA PRO A 500 6.10 -22.61 -2.74
C PRO A 500 7.30 -22.28 -1.86
N GLY A 501 7.09 -22.15 -0.55
CA GLY A 501 8.13 -21.72 0.39
C GLY A 501 8.42 -20.21 0.42
N ALA A 502 7.94 -19.40 -0.55
CA ALA A 502 8.09 -17.95 -0.49
C ALA A 502 7.16 -17.32 0.54
N THR A 503 5.91 -17.80 0.63
CA THR A 503 4.93 -17.41 1.66
C THR A 503 4.62 -18.60 2.58
N LEU A 504 4.59 -18.37 3.89
CA LEU A 504 4.37 -19.40 4.92
C LEU A 504 2.93 -19.38 5.45
N TYR A 505 2.47 -20.54 5.96
CA TYR A 505 1.08 -20.75 6.45
C TYR A 505 0.88 -20.17 7.85
N VAL A 506 1.97 -20.04 8.60
CA VAL A 506 1.99 -19.43 9.92
C VAL A 506 3.28 -18.65 10.01
N GLY A 507 3.19 -17.37 10.37
CA GLY A 507 4.35 -16.53 10.56
C GLY A 507 3.96 -15.23 11.24
N ASN A 508 4.96 -14.55 11.78
CA ASN A 508 4.76 -13.34 12.53
C ASN A 508 4.53 -12.16 11.57
N THR A 509 3.30 -11.65 11.49
CA THR A 509 2.97 -10.50 10.64
C THR A 509 3.45 -9.15 11.22
N ASN A 510 4.07 -9.13 12.40
CA ASN A 510 4.47 -7.88 13.07
C ASN A 510 5.76 -7.23 12.52
N GLY A 511 6.32 -7.73 11.41
CA GLY A 511 7.51 -7.18 10.75
C GLY A 511 8.78 -7.37 11.58
N ALA A 512 9.70 -8.22 11.10
CA ALA A 512 10.90 -8.63 11.83
C ALA A 512 12.03 -7.57 11.84
N ARG A 513 11.69 -6.29 12.07
CA ARG A 513 12.61 -5.15 11.88
C ARG A 513 13.14 -5.00 10.46
N GLU A 514 12.41 -5.50 9.46
CA GLU A 514 12.80 -5.43 8.03
C GLU A 514 13.24 -4.02 7.61
N GLY A 515 12.49 -2.98 8.01
CA GLY A 515 12.83 -1.60 7.69
C GLY A 515 14.16 -1.12 8.28
N HIS A 516 14.58 -1.67 9.43
CA HIS A 516 15.89 -1.38 10.02
C HIS A 516 17.00 -2.01 9.19
N TYR A 517 16.90 -3.30 8.88
CA TYR A 517 17.91 -4.02 8.10
C TYR A 517 18.04 -3.50 6.68
N ARG A 518 16.91 -3.25 5.99
CA ARG A 518 16.88 -2.54 4.71
C ARG A 518 17.60 -1.20 4.78
N GLY A 519 17.38 -0.42 5.84
CA GLY A 519 18.04 0.87 6.04
C GLY A 519 19.56 0.78 6.21
N ILE A 520 20.09 -0.34 6.75
CA ILE A 520 21.53 -0.60 6.81
C ILE A 520 22.06 -0.93 5.40
N LEU A 521 21.42 -1.85 4.69
CA LEU A 521 21.86 -2.26 3.34
C LEU A 521 21.84 -1.10 2.34
N LEU A 522 20.80 -0.27 2.35
CA LEU A 522 20.72 0.92 1.48
C LEU A 522 21.84 1.92 1.76
N LYS A 523 22.21 2.14 3.03
CA LYS A 523 23.35 3.01 3.40
C LYS A 523 24.68 2.41 2.98
N HIS A 524 24.81 1.10 3.09
CA HIS A 524 26.01 0.40 2.66
C HIS A 524 26.23 0.54 1.14
N VAL A 525 25.21 0.23 0.34
CA VAL A 525 25.29 0.31 -1.13
C VAL A 525 25.54 1.76 -1.58
N LYS A 526 24.85 2.73 -0.96
CA LYS A 526 24.95 4.13 -1.38
C LYS A 526 26.21 4.84 -0.90
N ASP A 527 26.56 4.67 0.37
CA ASP A 527 27.56 5.50 1.07
C ASP A 527 28.77 4.69 1.56
N GLY A 528 28.78 3.36 1.36
CA GLY A 528 29.80 2.46 1.92
C GLY A 528 29.77 2.36 3.45
N VAL A 529 28.64 2.73 4.08
CA VAL A 529 28.50 2.81 5.54
C VAL A 529 27.97 1.49 6.12
N GLY A 530 28.52 1.09 7.26
CA GLY A 530 28.13 -0.10 8.02
C GLY A 530 29.30 -1.05 8.17
N THR A 531 29.45 -1.66 9.35
CA THR A 531 30.48 -2.68 9.58
C THR A 531 30.10 -4.00 8.90
N LYS A 532 31.08 -4.89 8.67
CA LYS A 532 30.84 -6.23 8.15
C LYS A 532 29.81 -7.01 8.97
N VAL A 533 29.84 -6.86 10.29
CA VAL A 533 28.90 -7.49 11.23
C VAL A 533 27.49 -6.92 11.06
N GLU A 534 27.35 -5.59 10.96
CA GLU A 534 26.04 -4.95 10.75
C GLU A 534 25.42 -5.32 9.40
N VAL A 535 26.23 -5.34 8.33
CA VAL A 535 25.75 -5.73 6.99
C VAL A 535 25.37 -7.20 6.97
N ARG A 536 26.17 -8.10 7.56
CA ARG A 536 25.83 -9.52 7.72
C ARG A 536 24.52 -9.71 8.48
N ALA A 537 24.36 -9.02 9.61
CA ALA A 537 23.13 -9.06 10.40
C ALA A 537 21.93 -8.56 9.60
N ALA A 538 22.12 -7.54 8.76
CA ALA A 538 21.07 -6.98 7.92
C ALA A 538 20.68 -7.90 6.76
N VAL A 539 21.65 -8.57 6.11
CA VAL A 539 21.38 -9.61 5.10
C VAL A 539 20.51 -10.70 5.72
N LEU A 540 20.97 -11.33 6.80
CA LEU A 540 20.26 -12.45 7.43
C LEU A 540 18.95 -12.02 8.10
N GLY A 541 18.88 -10.79 8.61
CA GLY A 541 17.69 -10.25 9.26
C GLY A 541 16.53 -9.98 8.31
N LEU A 542 16.75 -10.00 6.99
CA LEU A 542 15.71 -9.93 5.97
C LEU A 542 15.18 -11.32 5.57
N MET A 543 15.69 -12.39 6.18
CA MET A 543 15.18 -13.75 6.06
C MET A 543 14.27 -14.09 7.25
N ASP A 544 13.08 -14.64 7.00
CA ASP A 544 12.20 -15.14 8.07
C ASP A 544 11.95 -16.65 7.91
N LEU A 545 12.70 -17.43 8.67
CA LEU A 545 12.51 -18.88 8.76
C LEU A 545 11.53 -19.28 9.88
N LYS A 546 10.99 -18.31 10.64
CA LYS A 546 10.04 -18.62 11.72
C LYS A 546 8.78 -19.23 11.14
N GLY A 547 8.42 -20.39 11.69
CA GLY A 547 7.22 -21.09 11.27
C GLY A 547 7.40 -21.91 9.99
N LEU A 548 8.62 -22.05 9.46
CA LEU A 548 8.87 -22.98 8.35
C LEU A 548 8.48 -24.42 8.70
N ASP A 549 8.84 -24.89 9.91
CA ASP A 549 8.45 -26.21 10.40
C ASP A 549 6.94 -26.35 10.55
N GLN A 550 6.28 -25.31 11.08
CA GLN A 550 4.83 -25.29 11.20
C GLN A 550 4.15 -25.26 9.83
N HIS A 551 4.70 -24.51 8.87
CA HIS A 551 4.24 -24.49 7.49
C HIS A 551 4.37 -25.89 6.87
N ARG A 552 5.52 -26.55 6.97
CA ARG A 552 5.71 -27.93 6.49
C ARG A 552 4.75 -28.92 7.13
N ALA A 553 4.48 -28.76 8.44
CA ALA A 553 3.52 -29.62 9.13
C ALA A 553 2.08 -29.39 8.65
N THR A 554 1.73 -28.15 8.28
CA THR A 554 0.35 -27.72 7.97
C THR A 554 0.01 -27.79 6.48
N ILE A 555 1.00 -27.56 5.60
CA ILE A 555 0.80 -27.49 4.16
C ILE A 555 0.27 -28.84 3.64
N GLY A 556 -0.76 -28.79 2.78
CA GLY A 556 -1.44 -29.99 2.29
C GLY A 556 -2.42 -30.63 3.28
N GLN A 557 -2.53 -30.16 4.53
CA GLN A 557 -3.61 -30.58 5.44
C GLN A 557 -4.96 -29.98 5.02
N SER A 558 -4.96 -28.74 4.51
CA SER A 558 -6.17 -28.05 4.07
C SER A 558 -6.88 -28.82 2.93
N ILE A 559 -6.10 -29.37 2.00
CA ILE A 559 -6.56 -30.21 0.89
C ILE A 559 -7.32 -31.44 1.43
N ARG A 560 -6.81 -32.07 2.49
CA ARG A 560 -7.46 -33.23 3.12
C ARG A 560 -8.74 -32.87 3.89
N ALA A 561 -8.85 -31.62 4.34
CA ALA A 561 -9.97 -31.16 5.16
C ALA A 561 -11.13 -30.60 4.32
N GLU A 562 -10.85 -29.88 3.23
CA GLU A 562 -11.87 -29.21 2.40
C GLU A 562 -12.51 -30.14 1.36
N MET A 563 -11.77 -31.15 0.87
CA MET A 563 -12.28 -32.10 -0.13
C MET A 563 -12.79 -33.38 0.52
N LYS A 564 -14.12 -33.51 0.63
CA LYS A 564 -14.78 -34.74 1.13
C LYS A 564 -14.68 -35.93 0.17
N ASP A 565 -14.28 -35.69 -1.08
CA ASP A 565 -14.19 -36.69 -2.16
C ASP A 565 -12.72 -36.93 -2.56
N PRO A 566 -12.13 -38.08 -2.18
CA PRO A 566 -10.74 -38.43 -2.48
C PRO A 566 -10.44 -38.54 -4.00
N GLN A 567 -11.40 -38.94 -4.83
CA GLN A 567 -11.17 -39.07 -6.28
C GLN A 567 -11.03 -37.72 -6.96
N ARG A 568 -11.84 -36.75 -6.53
CA ARG A 568 -11.73 -35.36 -7.00
C ARG A 568 -10.43 -34.71 -6.55
N GLN A 569 -9.98 -35.02 -5.33
CA GLN A 569 -8.70 -34.55 -4.80
C GLN A 569 -7.53 -35.05 -5.64
N GLU A 570 -7.51 -36.34 -5.99
CA GLU A 570 -6.47 -36.95 -6.82
C GLU A 570 -6.48 -36.38 -8.24
N ALA A 571 -7.66 -36.18 -8.83
CA ALA A 571 -7.80 -35.60 -10.17
C ALA A 571 -7.37 -34.12 -10.24
N GLU A 572 -7.77 -33.28 -9.28
CA GLU A 572 -7.37 -31.86 -9.25
C GLU A 572 -5.88 -31.72 -8.92
N SER A 573 -5.35 -32.51 -7.96
CA SER A 573 -3.92 -32.51 -7.65
C SER A 573 -3.08 -32.98 -8.84
N GLY A 574 -3.51 -34.05 -9.54
CA GLY A 574 -2.85 -34.54 -10.75
C GLY A 574 -2.85 -33.49 -11.86
N TYR A 575 -3.98 -32.82 -12.09
CA TYR A 575 -4.08 -31.75 -13.08
C TYR A 575 -3.09 -30.60 -12.83
N TYR A 576 -2.95 -30.13 -11.59
CA TYR A 576 -2.01 -29.06 -11.27
C TYR A 576 -0.54 -29.50 -11.25
N GLN A 577 -0.26 -30.75 -10.85
CA GLN A 577 1.08 -31.33 -10.95
C GLN A 577 1.53 -31.45 -12.41
N ASP A 578 0.64 -31.94 -13.28
CA ASP A 578 0.86 -31.99 -14.72
C ASP A 578 1.04 -30.59 -15.32
N LEU A 579 0.25 -29.61 -14.86
CA LEU A 579 0.35 -28.21 -15.30
C LEU A 579 1.73 -27.61 -14.98
N LEU A 580 2.32 -27.96 -13.84
CA LEU A 580 3.65 -27.51 -13.44
C LEU A 580 4.78 -28.43 -13.92
N MET A 581 4.45 -29.50 -14.68
CA MET A 581 5.40 -30.53 -15.11
C MET A 581 6.13 -31.22 -13.93
N LEU A 582 5.53 -31.18 -12.74
CA LEU A 582 6.06 -31.77 -11.53
C LEU A 582 5.64 -33.24 -11.52
N GLY A 583 6.49 -34.13 -12.04
CA GLY A 583 6.30 -35.56 -11.81
C GLY A 583 6.17 -35.86 -10.30
N THR A 584 5.63 -37.02 -9.94
CA THR A 584 5.51 -37.49 -8.54
C THR A 584 6.90 -37.71 -7.92
N ARG A 585 7.55 -36.64 -7.50
CA ARG A 585 8.89 -36.68 -6.90
C ARG A 585 8.80 -36.79 -5.38
N PRO A 586 9.71 -37.54 -4.76
CA PRO A 586 9.76 -37.63 -3.30
C PRO A 586 10.06 -36.27 -2.69
N THR A 587 9.34 -35.92 -1.62
CA THR A 587 9.63 -34.74 -0.81
C THR A 587 11.07 -34.86 -0.28
N PRO A 588 11.96 -33.89 -0.55
CA PRO A 588 13.30 -33.91 0.01
C PRO A 588 13.27 -33.78 1.53
N GLY A 589 14.36 -34.20 2.19
CA GLY A 589 14.55 -33.97 3.61
C GLY A 589 14.64 -32.47 3.95
N ALA A 590 14.27 -32.11 5.18
CA ALA A 590 14.19 -30.73 5.69
C ALA A 590 15.40 -29.83 5.34
N ALA A 591 16.63 -30.36 5.48
CA ALA A 591 17.87 -29.63 5.23
C ALA A 591 17.99 -29.11 3.78
N GLY A 592 17.54 -29.89 2.78
CA GLY A 592 17.64 -29.48 1.38
C GLY A 592 16.68 -28.36 1.00
N ALA A 593 15.59 -28.19 1.74
CA ALA A 593 14.62 -27.14 1.52
C ALA A 593 15.03 -25.83 2.21
N GLU A 594 15.64 -25.88 3.40
CA GLU A 594 16.21 -24.69 4.05
C GLU A 594 17.38 -24.10 3.26
N LEU A 595 18.29 -24.96 2.78
CA LEU A 595 19.40 -24.56 1.93
C LEU A 595 18.92 -23.79 0.70
N GLN A 596 17.93 -24.32 -0.02
CA GLN A 596 17.37 -23.65 -1.18
C GLN A 596 16.74 -22.29 -0.85
N LEU A 597 16.01 -22.18 0.27
CA LEU A 597 15.45 -20.90 0.69
C LEU A 597 16.54 -19.88 1.00
N LEU A 598 17.64 -20.31 1.61
CA LEU A 598 18.78 -19.44 1.89
C LEU A 598 19.48 -19.03 0.60
N GLU A 599 19.76 -19.96 -0.31
CA GLU A 599 20.37 -19.66 -1.62
C GLU A 599 19.55 -18.62 -2.38
N HIS A 600 18.23 -18.85 -2.49
CA HIS A 600 17.32 -17.90 -3.12
C HIS A 600 17.30 -16.55 -2.40
N HIS A 601 17.24 -16.55 -1.06
CA HIS A 601 17.28 -15.34 -0.26
C HIS A 601 18.55 -14.51 -0.54
N LEU A 602 19.72 -15.16 -0.50
CA LEU A 602 21.00 -14.50 -0.71
C LEU A 602 21.14 -13.97 -2.14
N GLU A 603 20.66 -14.70 -3.14
CA GLU A 603 20.57 -14.23 -4.53
C GLU A 603 19.70 -12.96 -4.63
N MET A 604 18.50 -12.97 -4.04
CA MET A 604 17.60 -11.80 -4.05
C MET A 604 18.21 -10.59 -3.34
N VAL A 605 18.91 -10.81 -2.23
CA VAL A 605 19.60 -9.75 -1.49
C VAL A 605 20.78 -9.19 -2.28
N GLU A 606 21.57 -10.02 -2.95
CA GLU A 606 22.70 -9.56 -3.76
C GLU A 606 22.22 -8.73 -4.95
N GLU A 607 21.12 -9.12 -5.61
CA GLU A 607 20.54 -8.33 -6.69
C GLU A 607 19.89 -7.02 -6.20
N ALA A 608 19.22 -7.04 -5.04
CA ALA A 608 18.64 -5.85 -4.42
C ALA A 608 19.68 -4.92 -3.80
N TYR A 609 20.84 -5.44 -3.40
CA TYR A 609 21.89 -4.67 -2.73
C TYR A 609 23.28 -5.15 -3.19
N PRO A 610 23.71 -4.81 -4.42
CA PRO A 610 24.93 -5.33 -5.02
C PRO A 610 26.16 -5.18 -4.12
N GLY A 611 26.89 -6.28 -3.93
CA GLY A 611 28.09 -6.37 -3.10
C GLY A 611 27.84 -6.59 -1.61
N ALA A 612 26.59 -6.54 -1.12
CA ALA A 612 26.29 -6.67 0.30
C ALA A 612 26.57 -8.08 0.84
N VAL A 613 26.24 -9.13 0.07
CA VAL A 613 26.46 -10.53 0.49
C VAL A 613 27.97 -10.83 0.53
N ALA A 614 28.69 -10.42 -0.51
CA ALA A 614 30.14 -10.54 -0.56
C ALA A 614 30.82 -9.76 0.58
N TYR A 615 30.39 -8.52 0.85
CA TYR A 615 30.92 -7.71 1.94
C TYR A 615 30.66 -8.34 3.32
N ALA A 616 29.45 -8.89 3.53
CA ALA A 616 29.10 -9.66 4.72
C ALA A 616 30.00 -10.92 4.89
N GLY A 617 30.77 -11.30 3.87
CA GLY A 617 31.62 -12.49 3.88
C GLY A 617 30.79 -13.76 4.01
N ILE A 618 29.65 -13.80 3.33
CA ILE A 618 28.82 -14.98 3.18
C ILE A 618 29.22 -15.61 1.85
N ASP A 619 29.82 -16.80 1.89
CA ASP A 619 30.11 -17.58 0.69
C ASP A 619 29.02 -18.65 0.52
N ILE A 620 28.21 -18.48 -0.53
CA ILE A 620 27.11 -19.41 -0.85
C ILE A 620 27.61 -20.81 -1.26
N ASN A 621 28.90 -20.95 -1.59
CA ASN A 621 29.48 -22.22 -2.00
C ASN A 621 30.14 -22.99 -0.82
N ASP A 622 30.14 -22.43 0.39
CA ASP A 622 30.64 -23.09 1.59
C ASP A 622 29.47 -23.67 2.40
N ASP A 623 29.20 -24.96 2.18
CA ASP A 623 28.16 -25.72 2.89
C ASP A 623 28.27 -25.60 4.41
N THR A 624 29.48 -25.43 4.97
CA THR A 624 29.67 -25.31 6.43
C THR A 624 29.20 -23.94 6.91
N ALA A 625 29.56 -22.88 6.19
CA ALA A 625 29.12 -21.53 6.48
C ALA A 625 27.60 -21.39 6.35
N VAL A 626 27.02 -22.02 5.33
CA VAL A 626 25.58 -22.03 5.09
C VAL A 626 24.82 -22.73 6.22
N ASN A 627 25.25 -23.92 6.65
CA ASN A 627 24.60 -24.62 7.76
C ASN A 627 24.65 -23.81 9.06
N LEU A 628 25.78 -23.15 9.36
CA LEU A 628 25.91 -22.25 10.51
C LEU A 628 24.96 -21.04 10.40
N ILE A 629 24.76 -20.51 9.19
CA ILE A 629 23.81 -19.42 8.94
C ILE A 629 22.37 -19.88 9.19
N ILE A 630 22.00 -21.08 8.75
CA ILE A 630 20.66 -21.64 9.00
C ILE A 630 20.42 -21.80 10.51
N GLU A 631 21.38 -22.39 11.23
CA GLU A 631 21.31 -22.54 12.69
C GLU A 631 21.22 -21.19 13.40
N ALA A 632 22.05 -20.23 12.98
CA ALA A 632 22.06 -18.88 13.55
C ALA A 632 20.76 -18.12 13.25
N ALA A 633 20.18 -18.24 12.06
CA ALA A 633 18.92 -17.61 11.69
C ALA A 633 17.74 -18.20 12.48
N ALA A 634 17.71 -19.53 12.65
CA ALA A 634 16.73 -20.21 13.49
C ALA A 634 16.85 -19.78 14.96
N TYR A 635 18.06 -19.64 15.49
CA TYR A 635 18.30 -19.18 16.86
C TYR A 635 17.97 -17.70 17.07
N ALA A 636 18.37 -16.83 16.13
CA ALA A 636 18.06 -15.40 16.13
C ALA A 636 16.56 -15.13 16.15
N ALA A 637 15.85 -16.00 15.46
CA ALA A 637 14.41 -16.01 15.43
C ALA A 637 13.83 -16.18 16.84
N ASP A 638 14.30 -17.15 17.62
CA ASP A 638 13.66 -17.48 18.89
C ASP A 638 14.02 -16.52 20.03
N GLU A 639 15.27 -16.02 20.10
CA GLU A 639 15.74 -15.29 21.29
C GLU A 639 15.98 -13.79 21.09
N GLY A 640 15.98 -13.30 19.84
CA GLY A 640 16.32 -11.91 19.51
C GLY A 640 17.85 -11.70 19.57
N PHE A 641 18.43 -11.37 18.43
CA PHE A 641 19.88 -11.34 18.24
C PHE A 641 20.59 -10.19 19.00
N GLU A 642 21.60 -10.52 19.80
CA GLU A 642 22.77 -9.68 20.11
C GLU A 642 23.99 -10.42 19.53
N LEU A 643 24.61 -9.88 18.47
CA LEU A 643 25.85 -10.44 17.91
C LEU A 643 27.02 -9.98 18.78
N ASP A 644 27.82 -10.93 19.26
CA ASP A 644 29.20 -10.68 19.68
C ASP A 644 30.11 -10.71 18.43
N GLU A 645 31.28 -10.08 18.48
CA GLU A 645 32.17 -9.93 17.31
C GLU A 645 32.85 -11.25 16.84
N ASP A 646 32.81 -12.28 17.68
CA ASP A 646 33.37 -13.63 17.45
C ASP A 646 32.35 -14.57 16.79
#